data_AF-A0A939UI91-F1
#
_entry.id   AF-A0A939UI91-F1
#
_cell.length_a   1.000
_cell.length_b   1.000
_cell.length_c   1.000
_cell.angle_alpha   90.00
_cell.angle_beta   90.00
_cell.angle_gamma   90.00
#
_symmetry.space_group_name_H-M   'P 1'
#
loop_
_entity.id
_entity.type
_entity.pdbx_description
1 polymer ?
#
loop_
_entity_poly.entity_id
_entity_poly.type
_entity_poly.pdbx_seq_one_letter_code
_entity_poly.pdbx_strand_id
1 'polypeptide(L)'
;MAAAIILAEFGLVRSLRLGSLLYICLHAGVIFLLGICLFALLALRTSLPKSKKVLLVVLGSLLFFFLWLLLIGYRQHVAGICCSGIVVCAVALFSAGIKNIKWKGLLCGGLSLLLVTSVCLSCYLPNKIASEKRLRQTPIADHSAGFAHAQQPKTIYFYPFSEYSTTDGIILKSLQGYLGLTSDTQIFIAWMDKELSDHYYSIPLYFQTIDKYYPDVTITEVENVDELLENVGPLIQNYIYCDEDDPESCTVAFNLCHQFRSVVVSKSLLPYAEKYGWKKVFDTTNKDQKWLIGSEYFSSLDKSFVFINSSPSFFGSYADYAIVSGSWLIPAPRSVRDLEKYLPYFDRNFILVGGLNGLEERAVVSATSRYSGTFVFSGGMANVAALSGFRLENAVKNEVNTDAGIKKQTTPIRSSGKNKHTVCIMLSDGDNMRFTSGSALSSPRFLGSKTRTGENNLTYGMSGMAALLMPFILLTHYDTMYPTEDYVMQLGSVGYVLPSYWNDDEAFKKVTDLLVQSMETADTRVVEIMDDISFLDATDKITDFGSLRPIFDKYTCYDRIDGCLFINFMDLYAGFGGKICWSNGKPIVSARYSLWNDIDSDLASEKNSIEYIANSINHASTDETSEDSYSFVIVHAWSGLDKNGNFVPRGDAVAAMNKLVSLLDEDVEVVSAEEFINRIKSNVKK
;
A
#
# COMPACT_ATOMS: atom_id res chain seq x y z
N MET A 1 16.99 -7.22 -48.26
CA MET A 1 15.60 -6.78 -48.47
C MET A 1 14.63 -7.95 -48.28
N ALA A 2 14.75 -9.06 -49.02
CA ALA A 2 13.93 -10.27 -48.80
C ALA A 2 14.06 -10.88 -47.38
N ALA A 3 15.27 -10.93 -46.80
CA ALA A 3 15.46 -11.42 -45.42
C ALA A 3 14.90 -10.49 -44.32
N ALA A 4 14.72 -9.19 -44.63
CA ALA A 4 14.15 -8.23 -43.68
C ALA A 4 12.60 -8.26 -43.70
N ILE A 5 12.01 -8.70 -44.81
CA ILE A 5 10.56 -8.89 -44.94
C ILE A 5 10.12 -10.19 -44.22
N ILE A 6 10.94 -11.25 -44.26
CA ILE A 6 10.66 -12.51 -43.54
C ILE A 6 10.72 -12.35 -42.01
N LEU A 7 11.58 -11.46 -41.50
CA LEU A 7 11.66 -11.15 -40.06
C LEU A 7 10.54 -10.21 -39.58
N ALA A 8 9.86 -9.50 -40.49
CA ALA A 8 8.72 -8.65 -40.16
C ALA A 8 7.39 -9.41 -40.17
N GLU A 9 7.28 -10.53 -40.90
CA GLU A 9 6.05 -11.35 -40.98
C GLU A 9 5.94 -12.42 -39.89
N PHE A 10 7.03 -12.81 -39.21
CA PHE A 10 6.95 -13.65 -38.01
C PHE A 10 7.01 -12.78 -36.75
N GLY A 11 5.83 -12.45 -36.21
CA GLY A 11 5.62 -11.60 -35.02
C GLY A 11 6.33 -12.05 -33.75
N LEU A 12 7.64 -11.80 -33.66
CA LEU A 12 8.51 -12.06 -32.52
C LEU A 12 9.11 -10.74 -32.01
N VAL A 13 8.22 -9.79 -31.66
CA VAL A 13 8.58 -8.62 -30.84
C VAL A 13 7.61 -8.55 -29.66
N ARG A 14 7.60 -9.62 -28.86
CA ARG A 14 7.07 -9.60 -27.49
C ARG A 14 8.08 -10.31 -26.60
N SER A 15 8.56 -9.59 -25.59
CA SER A 15 9.55 -9.99 -24.57
C SER A 15 11.01 -10.07 -25.04
N LEU A 16 11.81 -9.04 -24.71
CA LEU A 16 13.27 -9.17 -24.68
C LEU A 16 13.80 -8.48 -23.41
N ARG A 17 14.51 -9.26 -22.58
CA ARG A 17 15.22 -8.81 -21.37
C ARG A 17 16.44 -7.96 -21.76
N LEU A 18 16.98 -7.18 -20.81
CA LEU A 18 18.11 -6.25 -21.00
C LEU A 18 19.34 -6.88 -21.71
N GLY A 19 19.61 -8.17 -21.50
CA GLY A 19 20.70 -8.89 -22.17
C GLY A 19 20.51 -9.07 -23.69
N SER A 20 19.26 -9.15 -24.16
CA SER A 20 18.95 -9.31 -25.58
C SER A 20 19.04 -7.99 -26.36
N LEU A 21 18.83 -6.85 -25.68
CA LEU A 21 19.06 -5.51 -26.24
C LEU A 21 20.56 -5.26 -26.49
N LEU A 22 21.42 -5.69 -25.56
CA LEU A 22 22.87 -5.66 -25.76
C LEU A 22 23.30 -6.57 -26.92
N TYR A 23 22.68 -7.75 -27.04
CA TYR A 23 22.92 -8.71 -28.11
C TYR A 23 22.52 -8.16 -29.50
N ILE A 24 21.36 -7.48 -29.58
CA ILE A 24 20.89 -6.79 -30.80
C ILE A 24 21.80 -5.61 -31.15
N CYS A 25 22.24 -4.81 -30.18
CA CYS A 25 23.16 -3.70 -30.44
C CYS A 25 24.54 -4.18 -30.94
N LEU A 26 25.07 -5.27 -30.38
CA LEU A 26 26.31 -5.92 -30.85
C LEU A 26 26.15 -6.47 -32.27
N HIS A 27 25.06 -7.15 -32.58
CA HIS A 27 24.81 -7.69 -33.92
C HIS A 27 24.55 -6.59 -34.96
N ALA A 28 23.84 -5.53 -34.59
CA ALA A 28 23.63 -4.36 -35.45
C ALA A 28 24.96 -3.64 -35.75
N GLY A 29 25.86 -3.53 -34.77
CA GLY A 29 27.22 -2.99 -34.96
C GLY A 29 28.08 -3.86 -35.89
N VAL A 30 27.99 -5.19 -35.76
CA VAL A 30 28.69 -6.13 -36.66
C VAL A 30 28.13 -6.06 -38.09
N ILE A 31 26.81 -5.96 -38.26
CA ILE A 31 26.18 -5.79 -39.58
C ILE A 31 26.60 -4.46 -40.23
N PHE A 32 26.70 -3.38 -39.45
CA PHE A 32 27.19 -2.08 -39.92
C PHE A 32 28.65 -2.18 -40.41
N LEU A 33 29.53 -2.82 -39.64
CA LEU A 33 30.93 -3.03 -40.04
C LEU A 33 31.06 -3.93 -41.28
N LEU A 34 30.26 -4.99 -41.39
CA LEU A 34 30.22 -5.86 -42.57
C LEU A 34 29.71 -5.11 -43.81
N GLY A 35 28.72 -4.22 -43.66
CA GLY A 35 28.22 -3.37 -44.73
C GLY A 35 29.26 -2.40 -45.28
N ILE A 36 30.06 -1.78 -44.39
CA ILE A 36 31.19 -0.91 -44.78
C ILE A 36 32.26 -1.72 -45.52
N CYS A 37 32.61 -2.90 -45.01
CA CYS A 37 33.59 -3.79 -45.65
C CYS A 37 33.14 -4.24 -47.04
N LEU A 38 31.84 -4.56 -47.21
CA LEU A 38 31.28 -4.94 -48.50
C LEU A 38 31.34 -3.79 -49.52
N PHE A 39 31.06 -2.55 -49.10
CA PHE A 39 31.17 -1.38 -49.96
C PHE A 39 32.61 -1.02 -50.30
N ALA A 40 33.55 -1.21 -49.36
CA ALA A 40 34.97 -1.07 -49.63
C ALA A 40 35.45 -2.11 -50.66
N LEU A 41 34.99 -3.36 -50.56
CA LEU A 41 35.29 -4.42 -51.52
C LEU A 41 34.66 -4.16 -52.91
N LEU A 42 33.43 -3.66 -52.96
CA LEU A 42 32.77 -3.24 -54.19
C LEU A 42 33.51 -2.07 -54.85
N ALA A 43 33.88 -1.05 -54.08
CA ALA A 43 34.67 0.08 -54.57
C ALA A 43 36.02 -0.37 -55.14
N LEU A 44 36.69 -1.34 -54.52
CA LEU A 44 37.95 -1.91 -55.01
C LEU A 44 37.79 -2.63 -56.36
N ARG A 45 36.67 -3.34 -56.58
CA ARG A 45 36.36 -4.07 -57.82
C ARG A 45 35.87 -3.22 -58.99
N THR A 46 35.46 -1.97 -58.77
CA THR A 46 35.08 -1.07 -59.87
C THR A 46 36.29 -0.50 -60.61
N SER A 47 36.15 -0.16 -61.89
CA SER A 47 37.19 0.55 -62.68
C SER A 47 37.28 2.05 -62.42
N LEU A 48 36.67 2.54 -61.31
CA LEU A 48 36.57 3.96 -61.01
C LEU A 48 37.93 4.61 -60.63
N PRO A 49 38.13 5.91 -60.94
CA PRO A 49 39.27 6.67 -60.43
C PRO A 49 39.31 6.69 -58.89
N LYS A 50 40.50 6.70 -58.29
CA LYS A 50 40.71 6.64 -56.82
C LYS A 50 39.85 7.64 -56.03
N SER A 51 39.69 8.87 -56.52
CA SER A 51 38.87 9.90 -55.87
C SER A 51 37.37 9.53 -55.81
N LYS A 52 36.84 8.88 -56.85
CA LYS A 52 35.45 8.42 -56.89
C LYS A 52 35.22 7.15 -56.07
N LYS A 53 36.23 6.28 -55.95
CA LYS A 53 36.18 5.11 -55.05
C LYS A 53 36.08 5.52 -53.59
N VAL A 54 36.86 6.52 -53.17
CA VAL A 54 36.80 7.07 -51.79
C VAL A 54 35.42 7.67 -51.53
N LEU A 55 34.88 8.44 -52.48
CA LEU A 55 33.54 9.02 -52.35
C LEU A 55 32.44 7.95 -52.23
N LEU A 56 32.55 6.85 -53.00
CA LEU A 56 31.59 5.74 -52.96
C LEU A 56 31.60 5.04 -51.59
N VAL A 57 32.77 4.84 -50.99
CA VAL A 57 32.90 4.23 -49.65
C VAL A 57 32.34 5.18 -48.58
N VAL A 58 32.60 6.48 -48.68
CA VAL A 58 32.07 7.47 -47.72
C VAL A 58 30.55 7.56 -47.79
N LEU A 59 29.97 7.63 -49.00
CA LEU A 59 28.52 7.67 -49.19
C LEU A 59 27.84 6.37 -48.76
N GLY A 60 28.44 5.22 -49.07
CA GLY A 60 27.94 3.91 -48.60
C GLY A 60 27.95 3.78 -47.08
N SER A 61 29.01 4.28 -46.43
CA SER A 61 29.15 4.27 -44.97
C SER A 61 28.12 5.19 -44.28
N LEU A 62 27.89 6.39 -44.84
CA LEU A 62 26.86 7.31 -44.35
C LEU A 62 25.45 6.73 -44.52
N LEU A 63 25.15 6.10 -45.66
CA LEU A 63 23.85 5.47 -45.90
C LEU A 63 23.57 4.36 -44.88
N PHE A 64 24.56 3.50 -44.61
CA PHE A 64 24.44 2.43 -43.62
C PHE A 64 24.31 2.97 -42.18
N PHE A 65 24.93 4.12 -41.89
CA PHE A 65 24.82 4.77 -40.58
C PHE A 65 23.41 5.32 -40.36
N PHE A 66 22.83 5.95 -41.39
CA PHE A 66 21.44 6.41 -41.35
C PHE A 66 20.45 5.24 -41.23
N LEU A 67 20.67 4.13 -41.95
CA LEU A 67 19.86 2.92 -41.82
C LEU A 67 19.99 2.28 -40.42
N TRP A 68 21.18 2.30 -39.84
CA TRP A 68 21.43 1.83 -38.47
C TRP A 68 20.71 2.70 -37.42
N LEU A 69 20.74 4.03 -37.56
CA LEU A 69 19.97 4.94 -36.72
C LEU A 69 18.45 4.74 -36.84
N LEU A 70 17.96 4.44 -38.04
CA LEU A 70 16.55 4.13 -38.28
C LEU A 70 16.13 2.80 -37.64
N LEU A 71 17.00 1.77 -37.65
CA LEU A 71 16.73 0.45 -37.10
C LEU A 71 16.72 0.41 -35.56
N ILE A 72 17.50 1.25 -34.89
CA ILE A 72 17.61 1.25 -33.42
C ILE A 72 16.50 2.09 -32.76
N GLY A 73 15.80 2.92 -33.54
CA GLY A 73 14.80 3.86 -33.00
C GLY A 73 15.49 4.99 -32.23
N TYR A 74 15.08 6.22 -32.49
CA TYR A 74 15.72 7.43 -31.96
C TYR A 74 15.54 7.53 -30.42
N ARG A 75 16.44 6.91 -29.64
CA ARG A 75 16.51 7.07 -28.17
C ARG A 75 17.81 7.76 -27.77
N GLN A 76 17.70 8.75 -26.87
CA GLN A 76 18.69 9.81 -26.59
C GLN A 76 19.97 9.41 -25.82
N HIS A 77 20.40 8.14 -25.83
CA HIS A 77 21.63 7.72 -25.13
C HIS A 77 22.65 7.12 -26.09
N VAL A 78 23.23 7.93 -26.99
CA VAL A 78 24.30 7.48 -27.90
C VAL A 78 25.40 8.55 -28.09
N ALA A 79 25.72 9.35 -27.07
CA ALA A 79 26.82 10.31 -27.18
C ALA A 79 28.22 9.64 -27.03
N GLY A 80 28.31 8.54 -26.27
CA GLY A 80 29.58 7.84 -26.00
C GLY A 80 30.13 6.99 -27.15
N ILE A 81 29.28 6.55 -28.09
CA ILE A 81 29.67 5.64 -29.19
C ILE A 81 30.07 6.41 -30.46
N CYS A 82 29.68 7.69 -30.58
CA CYS A 82 30.08 8.54 -31.70
C CYS A 82 31.60 8.82 -31.75
N CYS A 83 32.27 8.83 -30.59
CA CYS A 83 33.72 9.06 -30.52
C CYS A 83 34.53 7.84 -31.00
N SER A 84 34.05 6.61 -30.79
CA SER A 84 34.73 5.39 -31.22
C SER A 84 34.56 5.11 -32.71
N GLY A 85 33.42 5.44 -33.31
CA GLY A 85 33.17 5.27 -34.76
C GLY A 85 34.06 6.15 -35.65
N ILE A 86 34.35 7.39 -35.23
CA ILE A 86 35.23 8.32 -35.97
C ILE A 86 36.69 7.86 -35.88
N VAL A 87 37.12 7.33 -34.72
CA VAL A 87 38.47 6.79 -34.52
C VAL A 87 38.68 5.52 -35.34
N VAL A 88 37.69 4.62 -35.42
CA VAL A 88 37.78 3.39 -36.24
C VAL A 88 37.82 3.71 -37.74
N CYS A 89 37.06 4.71 -38.22
CA CYS A 89 37.16 5.19 -39.61
C CYS A 89 38.54 5.80 -39.93
N ALA A 90 39.13 6.55 -38.99
CA ALA A 90 40.46 7.12 -39.16
C ALA A 90 41.55 6.03 -39.22
N VAL A 91 41.46 5.00 -38.37
CA VAL A 91 42.40 3.86 -38.34
C VAL A 91 42.25 2.97 -39.59
N ALA A 92 41.03 2.75 -40.09
CA ALA A 92 40.80 2.00 -41.33
C ALA A 92 41.34 2.72 -42.58
N LEU A 93 41.22 4.05 -42.64
CA LEU A 93 41.76 4.86 -43.74
C LEU A 93 43.30 4.94 -43.72
N PHE A 94 43.91 4.92 -42.53
CA PHE A 94 45.36 4.89 -42.37
C PHE A 94 45.96 3.53 -42.77
N SER A 95 45.29 2.44 -42.39
CA SER A 95 45.65 1.06 -42.75
C SER A 95 45.54 0.77 -44.25
N ALA A 96 44.71 1.51 -44.99
CA ALA A 96 44.55 1.40 -46.44
C ALA A 96 45.60 2.19 -47.28
N GLY A 97 46.60 2.80 -46.63
CA GLY A 97 47.74 3.43 -47.32
C GLY A 97 47.46 4.79 -47.98
N ILE A 98 46.38 5.48 -47.61
CA ILE A 98 46.02 6.79 -48.19
C ILE A 98 46.71 7.92 -47.41
N LYS A 99 47.94 8.28 -47.79
CA LYS A 99 48.78 9.23 -47.04
C LYS A 99 48.55 10.73 -47.33
N ASN A 100 47.65 11.12 -48.24
CA ASN A 100 47.50 12.53 -48.66
C ASN A 100 46.04 13.00 -48.74
N ILE A 101 45.36 13.12 -47.60
CA ILE A 101 44.12 13.90 -47.49
C ILE A 101 44.43 15.21 -46.74
N LYS A 102 44.18 16.36 -47.36
CA LYS A 102 44.28 17.67 -46.68
C LYS A 102 43.08 17.82 -45.72
N TRP A 103 43.28 17.46 -44.46
CA TRP A 103 42.25 17.44 -43.40
C TRP A 103 41.75 18.82 -42.92
N LYS A 104 42.29 19.93 -43.44
CA LYS A 104 41.98 21.29 -42.94
C LYS A 104 40.52 21.74 -43.10
N GLY A 105 39.77 21.19 -44.06
CA GLY A 105 38.36 21.57 -44.28
C GLY A 105 37.34 20.85 -43.38
N LEU A 106 37.60 19.57 -43.05
CA LEU A 106 36.64 18.74 -42.30
C LEU A 106 36.70 19.00 -40.78
N LEU A 107 37.90 19.31 -40.26
CA LEU A 107 38.10 19.64 -38.85
C LEU A 107 37.45 20.97 -38.46
N CYS A 108 37.44 21.97 -39.35
CA CYS A 108 36.78 23.26 -39.06
C CYS A 108 35.26 23.14 -39.02
N GLY A 109 34.64 22.33 -39.89
CA GLY A 109 33.18 22.08 -39.84
C GLY A 109 32.76 21.27 -38.62
N GLY A 110 33.53 20.25 -38.25
CA GLY A 110 33.29 19.40 -37.08
C GLY A 110 33.48 20.13 -35.75
N LEU A 111 34.53 20.95 -35.61
CA LEU A 111 34.74 21.76 -34.41
C LEU A 111 33.68 22.86 -34.25
N SER A 112 33.19 23.44 -35.35
CA SER A 112 32.13 24.45 -35.29
C SER A 112 30.80 23.86 -34.81
N LEU A 113 30.49 22.63 -35.22
CA LEU A 113 29.29 21.92 -34.76
C LEU A 113 29.41 21.49 -33.28
N LEU A 114 30.61 21.11 -32.84
CA LEU A 114 30.93 20.79 -31.44
C LEU A 114 30.90 22.03 -30.53
N LEU A 115 31.36 23.20 -31.00
CA LEU A 115 31.28 24.44 -30.22
C LEU A 115 29.84 24.93 -30.08
N VAL A 116 29.05 24.88 -31.15
CA VAL A 116 27.64 25.33 -31.12
C VAL A 116 26.79 24.40 -30.25
N THR A 117 27.02 23.08 -30.29
CA THR A 117 26.35 22.15 -29.38
C THR A 117 26.83 22.27 -27.93
N SER A 118 28.12 22.53 -27.69
CA SER A 118 28.65 22.72 -26.33
C SER A 118 28.21 24.03 -25.69
N VAL A 119 28.10 25.13 -26.46
CA VAL A 119 27.60 26.43 -25.98
C VAL A 119 26.07 26.41 -25.75
N CYS A 120 25.32 25.72 -26.60
CA CYS A 120 23.88 25.49 -26.35
C CYS A 120 23.66 24.61 -25.12
N LEU A 121 24.47 23.57 -24.89
CA LEU A 121 24.38 22.77 -23.66
C LEU A 121 24.80 23.57 -22.42
N SER A 122 25.86 24.38 -22.48
CA SER A 122 26.34 25.14 -21.32
C SER A 122 25.43 26.28 -20.90
N CYS A 123 24.57 26.80 -21.79
CA CYS A 123 23.57 27.82 -21.46
C CYS A 123 22.20 27.23 -21.08
N TYR A 124 21.88 26.02 -21.55
CA TYR A 124 20.58 25.37 -21.31
C TYR A 124 20.59 24.45 -20.08
N LEU A 125 21.71 23.76 -19.79
CA LEU A 125 21.81 22.89 -18.61
C LEU A 125 21.75 23.65 -17.26
N PRO A 126 22.42 24.80 -17.05
CA PRO A 126 22.41 25.45 -15.74
C PRO A 126 21.02 25.99 -15.38
N ASN A 127 20.26 26.50 -16.35
CA ASN A 127 18.92 27.02 -16.11
C ASN A 127 17.89 25.92 -15.86
N LYS A 128 17.99 24.77 -16.55
CA LYS A 128 17.12 23.61 -16.33
C LYS A 128 17.47 22.86 -15.04
N ILE A 129 18.76 22.71 -14.73
CA ILE A 129 19.24 22.12 -13.46
C ILE A 129 18.95 23.05 -12.28
N ALA A 130 18.99 24.38 -12.45
CA ALA A 130 18.62 25.33 -11.39
C ALA A 130 17.10 25.37 -11.14
N SER A 131 16.27 25.21 -12.18
CA SER A 131 14.81 25.07 -12.00
C SER A 131 14.44 23.70 -11.39
N GLU A 132 15.13 22.62 -11.77
CA GLU A 132 14.94 21.29 -11.19
C GLU A 132 15.50 21.19 -9.76
N LYS A 133 16.60 21.90 -9.43
CA LYS A 133 17.12 21.97 -8.05
C LYS A 133 16.27 22.83 -7.12
N ARG A 134 15.66 23.92 -7.60
CA ARG A 134 14.72 24.73 -6.78
C ARG A 134 13.44 23.98 -6.43
N LEU A 135 12.98 23.05 -7.29
CA LEU A 135 11.84 22.19 -6.99
C LEU A 135 12.17 21.05 -6.01
N ARG A 136 13.46 20.68 -5.86
CA ARG A 136 13.93 19.60 -4.97
C ARG A 136 14.39 20.06 -3.59
N GLN A 137 14.33 21.36 -3.26
CA GLN A 137 14.91 21.93 -2.03
C GLN A 137 13.88 22.46 -1.02
N THR A 138 12.70 21.84 -0.95
CA THR A 138 11.86 21.89 0.26
C THR A 138 11.82 20.50 0.90
N PRO A 139 11.66 20.39 2.23
CA PRO A 139 11.78 19.11 2.92
C PRO A 139 10.87 18.08 2.27
N ILE A 140 11.48 16.96 1.85
CA ILE A 140 10.77 15.73 1.54
C ILE A 140 10.02 15.34 2.83
N ALA A 141 8.80 14.79 2.70
CA ALA A 141 8.07 14.23 3.82
C ALA A 141 9.01 13.46 4.75
N ASP A 142 8.88 13.70 6.05
CA ASP A 142 9.70 13.04 7.05
C ASP A 142 9.41 11.54 7.00
N HIS A 143 10.42 10.73 6.70
CA HIS A 143 10.29 9.28 6.55
C HIS A 143 10.65 8.59 7.87
N SER A 144 9.88 8.84 8.93
CA SER A 144 9.88 7.94 10.08
C SER A 144 9.27 6.61 9.64
N ALA A 145 9.95 5.48 9.91
CA ALA A 145 9.51 4.13 9.53
C ALA A 145 9.45 3.78 8.03
N GLY A 146 9.82 4.70 7.13
CA GLY A 146 9.78 4.47 5.68
C GLY A 146 8.43 4.82 5.01
N PHE A 147 7.47 5.39 5.75
CA PHE A 147 6.23 5.96 5.19
C PHE A 147 6.36 7.47 5.01
N ALA A 148 5.55 8.08 4.14
CA ALA A 148 5.56 9.52 3.91
C ALA A 148 4.47 10.18 4.76
N HIS A 149 4.84 11.08 5.66
CA HIS A 149 3.87 11.82 6.46
C HIS A 149 3.54 13.17 5.82
N ALA A 150 2.27 13.56 5.87
CA ALA A 150 1.86 14.92 5.54
C ALA A 150 2.49 15.94 6.49
N GLN A 151 2.49 17.22 6.08
CA GLN A 151 2.83 18.33 6.97
C GLN A 151 1.94 18.32 8.21
N GLN A 152 2.53 18.61 9.37
CA GLN A 152 1.80 18.69 10.63
C GLN A 152 0.69 19.75 10.52
N PRO A 153 -0.59 19.40 10.74
CA PRO A 153 -1.68 20.37 10.70
C PRO A 153 -1.52 21.43 11.81
N LYS A 154 -1.83 22.68 11.48
CA LYS A 154 -2.11 23.79 12.42
C LYS A 154 -3.50 24.38 12.20
N THR A 155 -4.02 24.27 10.98
CA THR A 155 -5.37 24.67 10.64
C THR A 155 -6.04 23.54 9.88
N ILE A 156 -7.25 23.18 10.27
CA ILE A 156 -8.09 22.21 9.56
C ILE A 156 -9.36 22.92 9.13
N TYR A 157 -9.64 22.90 7.83
CA TYR A 157 -10.98 23.17 7.32
C TYR A 157 -11.77 21.86 7.24
N PHE A 158 -12.82 21.75 8.05
CA PHE A 158 -13.69 20.58 8.10
C PHE A 158 -14.87 20.76 7.16
N TYR A 159 -14.97 19.88 6.17
CA TYR A 159 -16.09 19.79 5.25
C TYR A 159 -17.06 18.70 5.75
N PRO A 160 -18.24 19.05 6.30
CA PRO A 160 -19.12 18.13 7.02
C PRO A 160 -19.99 17.24 6.11
N PHE A 161 -19.89 17.38 4.78
CA PHE A 161 -20.73 16.66 3.82
C PHE A 161 -20.00 15.45 3.23
N SER A 162 -20.70 14.32 3.23
CA SER A 162 -20.23 13.02 2.76
C SER A 162 -20.70 12.70 1.36
N GLU A 163 -21.74 13.41 0.90
CA GLU A 163 -22.28 13.32 -0.43
C GLU A 163 -21.88 14.59 -1.18
N TYR A 164 -21.03 14.39 -2.18
CA TYR A 164 -20.55 15.43 -3.07
C TYR A 164 -20.56 14.89 -4.49
N SER A 165 -20.60 15.78 -5.47
CA SER A 165 -20.61 15.38 -6.87
C SER A 165 -19.29 14.67 -7.22
N THR A 166 -19.27 13.90 -8.32
CA THR A 166 -18.02 13.28 -8.83
C THR A 166 -16.93 14.35 -9.03
N THR A 167 -17.31 15.51 -9.56
CA THR A 167 -16.44 16.68 -9.75
C THR A 167 -15.84 17.17 -8.43
N ASP A 168 -16.68 17.40 -7.42
CA ASP A 168 -16.24 17.84 -6.10
C ASP A 168 -15.30 16.81 -5.47
N GLY A 169 -15.60 15.52 -5.65
CA GLY A 169 -14.74 14.43 -5.18
C GLY A 169 -13.34 14.49 -5.79
N ILE A 170 -13.22 14.75 -7.09
CA ILE A 170 -11.92 14.85 -7.78
C ILE A 170 -11.05 15.95 -7.16
N ILE A 171 -11.61 17.15 -6.96
CA ILE A 171 -10.84 18.25 -6.37
C ILE A 171 -10.56 18.01 -4.90
N LEU A 172 -11.55 17.59 -4.10
CA LEU A 172 -11.39 17.39 -2.65
C LEU A 172 -10.26 16.40 -2.34
N LYS A 173 -10.17 15.27 -3.06
CA LYS A 173 -9.12 14.27 -2.85
C LYS A 173 -7.74 14.77 -3.26
N SER A 174 -7.62 15.41 -4.42
CA SER A 174 -6.33 15.96 -4.86
C SER A 174 -5.87 17.16 -4.04
N LEU A 175 -6.82 17.99 -3.59
CA LEU A 175 -6.59 19.11 -2.71
C LEU A 175 -6.05 18.67 -1.35
N GLN A 176 -6.67 17.65 -0.74
CA GLN A 176 -6.20 17.08 0.52
C GLN A 176 -4.75 16.58 0.40
N GLY A 177 -4.43 15.86 -0.67
CA GLY A 177 -3.05 15.39 -0.91
C GLY A 177 -2.06 16.52 -1.18
N TYR A 178 -2.45 17.52 -1.99
CA TYR A 178 -1.63 18.68 -2.29
C TYR A 178 -1.31 19.52 -1.04
N LEU A 179 -2.32 19.77 -0.21
CA LEU A 179 -2.14 20.49 1.06
C LEU A 179 -1.29 19.66 2.03
N GLY A 180 -1.52 18.34 2.10
CA GLY A 180 -0.69 17.40 2.85
C GLY A 180 0.80 17.52 2.51
N LEU A 181 1.13 17.76 1.24
CA LEU A 181 2.51 17.96 0.79
C LEU A 181 3.08 19.36 1.07
N THR A 182 2.26 20.39 1.10
CA THR A 182 2.73 21.77 0.86
C THR A 182 2.39 22.78 1.96
N SER A 183 1.50 22.45 2.90
CA SER A 183 0.96 23.41 3.86
C SER A 183 0.66 22.79 5.22
N ASP A 184 0.75 23.56 6.30
CA ASP A 184 0.20 23.18 7.61
C ASP A 184 -1.31 23.47 7.72
N THR A 185 -1.90 24.06 6.67
CA THR A 185 -3.36 24.11 6.47
C THR A 185 -3.81 22.84 5.76
N GLN A 186 -4.66 22.06 6.42
CA GLN A 186 -5.21 20.79 5.93
C GLN A 186 -6.72 20.87 5.78
N ILE A 187 -7.30 19.87 5.12
CA ILE A 187 -8.75 19.70 5.04
C ILE A 187 -9.14 18.34 5.60
N PHE A 188 -10.24 18.29 6.33
CA PHE A 188 -10.89 17.05 6.76
C PHE A 188 -12.23 16.95 6.06
N ILE A 189 -12.48 15.81 5.44
CA ILE A 189 -13.72 15.52 4.72
C ILE A 189 -14.49 14.51 5.55
N ALA A 190 -15.69 14.86 5.96
CA ALA A 190 -16.58 13.93 6.58
C ALA A 190 -16.90 12.81 5.56
N TRP A 191 -16.71 11.55 5.94
CA TRP A 191 -17.14 10.42 5.10
C TRP A 191 -18.29 9.65 5.75
N MET A 192 -19.25 9.20 4.94
CA MET A 192 -20.33 8.33 5.42
C MET A 192 -19.90 6.88 5.34
N ASP A 193 -20.13 6.14 6.42
CA ASP A 193 -20.21 4.69 6.34
C ASP A 193 -21.61 4.30 5.86
N LYS A 194 -21.79 4.23 4.53
CA LYS A 194 -23.07 3.84 3.91
C LYS A 194 -23.49 2.41 4.29
N GLU A 195 -22.56 1.53 4.67
CA GLU A 195 -22.87 0.13 5.00
C GLU A 195 -23.49 -0.02 6.39
N LEU A 196 -23.22 0.91 7.28
CA LEU A 196 -23.73 0.90 8.65
C LEU A 196 -24.92 1.84 8.85
N SER A 197 -25.30 2.65 7.85
CA SER A 197 -26.31 3.73 7.97
C SER A 197 -26.04 4.68 9.15
N ASP A 198 -24.78 4.73 9.56
CA ASP A 198 -24.31 5.28 10.82
C ASP A 198 -23.50 6.55 10.51
N HIS A 199 -23.96 7.70 10.99
CA HIS A 199 -23.37 9.01 10.69
C HIS A 199 -22.07 9.23 11.48
N TYR A 200 -20.97 9.59 10.80
CA TYR A 200 -19.79 10.31 11.30
C TYR A 200 -19.31 10.08 12.73
N TYR A 201 -19.43 8.87 13.28
CA TYR A 201 -19.28 8.72 14.72
C TYR A 201 -17.83 8.95 15.19
N SER A 202 -16.81 8.79 14.33
CA SER A 202 -15.40 8.95 14.70
C SER A 202 -14.89 10.40 14.64
N ILE A 203 -15.47 11.28 13.84
CA ILE A 203 -14.98 12.67 13.68
C ILE A 203 -15.01 13.45 15.00
N PRO A 204 -16.10 13.41 15.81
CA PRO A 204 -16.09 14.06 17.12
C PRO A 204 -14.99 13.55 18.05
N LEU A 205 -14.70 12.24 18.01
CA LEU A 205 -13.60 11.66 18.80
C LEU A 205 -12.24 12.15 18.31
N TYR A 206 -12.06 12.31 16.99
CA TYR A 206 -10.84 12.91 16.45
C TYR A 206 -10.66 14.34 16.91
N PHE A 207 -11.70 15.15 16.93
CA PHE A 207 -11.59 16.52 17.43
C PHE A 207 -11.23 16.55 18.91
N GLN A 208 -11.80 15.66 19.73
CA GLN A 208 -11.42 15.52 21.14
C GLN A 208 -9.94 15.11 21.29
N THR A 209 -9.46 14.13 20.51
CA THR A 209 -8.06 13.71 20.52
C THR A 209 -7.14 14.83 20.02
N ILE A 210 -7.55 15.62 19.01
CA ILE A 210 -6.79 16.79 18.52
C ILE A 210 -6.70 17.84 19.63
N ASP A 211 -7.81 18.22 20.25
CA ASP A 211 -7.82 19.22 21.33
C ASP A 211 -6.93 18.81 22.50
N LYS A 212 -6.90 17.52 22.82
CA LYS A 212 -6.09 16.96 23.91
C LYS A 212 -4.60 16.94 23.59
N TYR A 213 -4.21 16.36 22.45
CA TYR A 213 -2.81 16.08 22.15
C TYR A 213 -2.14 17.13 21.24
N TYR A 214 -2.92 17.94 20.53
CA TYR A 214 -2.47 18.95 19.56
C TYR A 214 -3.24 20.28 19.73
N PRO A 215 -3.20 20.91 20.92
CA PRO A 215 -4.07 22.03 21.29
C PRO A 215 -3.85 23.31 20.45
N ASP A 216 -2.75 23.39 19.70
CA ASP A 216 -2.45 24.52 18.81
C ASP A 216 -3.15 24.40 17.44
N VAL A 217 -3.88 23.29 17.18
CA VAL A 217 -4.61 23.08 15.94
C VAL A 217 -5.97 23.75 16.00
N THR A 218 -6.23 24.64 15.03
CA THR A 218 -7.54 25.28 14.87
C THR A 218 -8.39 24.52 13.87
N ILE A 219 -9.64 24.24 14.20
CA ILE A 219 -10.60 23.57 13.32
C ILE A 219 -11.72 24.56 12.96
N THR A 220 -12.02 24.69 11.67
CA THR A 220 -13.09 25.57 11.16
C THR A 220 -13.96 24.76 10.20
N GLU A 221 -15.25 24.68 10.48
CA GLU A 221 -16.22 24.06 9.57
C GLU A 221 -16.50 24.97 8.37
N VAL A 222 -16.67 24.39 7.19
CA VAL A 222 -17.03 25.09 5.94
C VAL A 222 -18.32 24.50 5.37
N GLU A 223 -19.14 25.34 4.74
CA GLU A 223 -20.49 24.98 4.30
C GLU A 223 -20.52 24.31 2.91
N ASN A 224 -19.52 24.55 2.07
CA ASN A 224 -19.48 24.02 0.70
C ASN A 224 -18.06 24.03 0.12
N VAL A 225 -17.89 23.43 -1.07
CA VAL A 225 -16.62 23.40 -1.79
C VAL A 225 -16.15 24.80 -2.21
N ASP A 226 -17.08 25.72 -2.49
CA ASP A 226 -16.73 27.09 -2.90
C ASP A 226 -16.08 27.86 -1.74
N GLU A 227 -16.68 27.81 -0.55
CA GLU A 227 -16.11 28.39 0.68
C GLU A 227 -14.77 27.74 1.02
N LEU A 228 -14.66 26.41 0.88
CA LEU A 228 -13.40 25.73 1.08
C LEU A 228 -12.31 26.28 0.14
N LEU A 229 -12.61 26.39 -1.16
CA LEU A 229 -11.70 26.91 -2.18
C LEU A 229 -11.40 28.41 -1.98
N GLU A 230 -12.28 29.18 -1.35
CA GLU A 230 -11.97 30.55 -0.94
C GLU A 230 -10.87 30.62 0.11
N ASN A 231 -10.89 29.68 1.05
CA ASN A 231 -9.90 29.60 2.12
C ASN A 231 -8.56 29.03 1.63
N VAL A 232 -8.57 27.98 0.81
CA VAL A 232 -7.34 27.25 0.44
C VAL A 232 -6.89 27.44 -1.01
N GLY A 233 -7.75 27.95 -1.89
CA GLY A 233 -7.43 28.17 -3.31
C GLY A 233 -6.20 29.06 -3.55
N PRO A 234 -5.97 30.14 -2.77
CA PRO A 234 -4.75 30.95 -2.88
C PRO A 234 -3.44 30.19 -2.56
N LEU A 235 -3.50 29.04 -1.90
CA LEU A 235 -2.32 28.22 -1.57
C LEU A 235 -1.90 27.31 -2.74
N ILE A 236 -2.75 27.18 -3.75
CA ILE A 236 -2.54 26.28 -4.89
C ILE A 236 -1.82 27.01 -6.01
N GLN A 237 -0.80 26.37 -6.57
CA GLN A 237 0.02 26.96 -7.65
C GLN A 237 -0.28 26.35 -9.02
N ASN A 238 -0.42 25.02 -9.07
CA ASN A 238 -0.48 24.29 -10.32
C ASN A 238 -1.69 23.36 -10.35
N TYR A 239 -2.17 23.06 -11.55
CA TYR A 239 -3.18 22.03 -11.76
C TYR A 239 -2.87 21.12 -12.95
N ILE A 240 -3.35 19.89 -12.86
CA ILE A 240 -3.40 18.94 -13.96
C ILE A 240 -4.84 18.85 -14.44
N TYR A 241 -5.03 19.07 -15.75
CA TYR A 241 -6.35 18.99 -16.34
C TYR A 241 -6.70 17.54 -16.66
N CYS A 242 -7.87 17.09 -16.21
CA CYS A 242 -8.42 15.78 -16.52
C CYS A 242 -9.80 15.89 -17.19
N ASP A 243 -10.17 14.85 -17.93
CA ASP A 243 -11.56 14.59 -18.30
C ASP A 243 -12.29 13.92 -17.13
N GLU A 244 -13.35 14.55 -16.61
CA GLU A 244 -14.15 14.02 -15.47
C GLU A 244 -15.05 12.85 -15.86
N ASP A 245 -15.35 12.71 -17.15
CA ASP A 245 -16.12 11.58 -17.69
C ASP A 245 -15.23 10.34 -17.94
N ASP A 246 -13.90 10.49 -17.83
CA ASP A 246 -12.93 9.40 -17.96
C ASP A 246 -12.15 9.15 -16.64
N PRO A 247 -12.55 8.12 -15.87
CA PRO A 247 -11.86 7.73 -14.63
C PRO A 247 -10.37 7.39 -14.80
N GLU A 248 -9.95 6.91 -15.99
CA GLU A 248 -8.54 6.62 -16.27
C GLU A 248 -7.73 7.91 -16.36
N SER A 249 -8.22 8.89 -17.11
CA SER A 249 -7.65 10.24 -17.21
C SER A 249 -7.49 10.90 -15.83
N CYS A 250 -8.52 10.80 -14.97
CA CYS A 250 -8.46 11.30 -13.60
C CYS A 250 -7.45 10.53 -12.73
N THR A 251 -7.41 9.19 -12.84
CA THR A 251 -6.45 8.35 -12.09
C THR A 251 -5.00 8.66 -12.50
N VAL A 252 -4.74 8.88 -13.79
CA VAL A 252 -3.42 9.33 -14.26
C VAL A 252 -3.11 10.72 -13.71
N ALA A 253 -4.08 11.64 -13.65
CA ALA A 253 -3.86 12.97 -13.07
C ALA A 253 -3.44 12.90 -11.59
N PHE A 254 -4.13 12.09 -10.77
CA PHE A 254 -3.75 11.89 -9.37
C PHE A 254 -2.32 11.37 -9.21
N ASN A 255 -1.91 10.39 -10.02
CA ASN A 255 -0.54 9.86 -10.00
C ASN A 255 0.53 10.92 -10.29
N LEU A 256 0.21 11.91 -11.13
CA LEU A 256 1.16 12.95 -11.53
C LEU A 256 1.19 14.12 -10.54
N CYS A 257 0.19 14.26 -9.66
CA CYS A 257 0.08 15.40 -8.74
C CYS A 257 1.25 15.54 -7.77
N HIS A 258 1.82 14.44 -7.28
CA HIS A 258 3.02 14.47 -6.42
C HIS A 258 4.19 15.15 -7.13
N GLN A 259 4.51 14.67 -8.35
CA GLN A 259 5.65 15.14 -9.12
C GLN A 259 5.51 16.61 -9.55
N PHE A 260 4.30 17.03 -9.92
CA PHE A 260 4.04 18.37 -10.41
C PHE A 260 3.64 19.37 -9.33
N ARG A 261 3.46 18.94 -8.08
CA ARG A 261 2.91 19.74 -6.98
C ARG A 261 1.66 20.47 -7.46
N SER A 262 0.64 19.69 -7.76
CA SER A 262 -0.58 20.18 -8.39
C SER A 262 -1.82 19.53 -7.80
N VAL A 263 -2.96 20.19 -7.96
CA VAL A 263 -4.29 19.60 -7.79
C VAL A 263 -4.83 19.09 -9.13
N VAL A 264 -5.87 18.25 -9.09
CA VAL A 264 -6.58 17.82 -10.29
C VAL A 264 -7.78 18.74 -10.52
N VAL A 265 -7.94 19.23 -11.76
CA VAL A 265 -9.03 20.13 -12.14
C VAL A 265 -9.72 19.57 -13.38
N SER A 266 -11.03 19.38 -13.28
CA SER A 266 -11.88 19.07 -14.43
C SER A 266 -12.46 20.35 -15.06
N LYS A 267 -13.24 20.20 -16.14
CA LYS A 267 -13.82 21.32 -16.89
C LYS A 267 -14.64 22.28 -16.03
N SER A 268 -15.48 21.75 -15.16
CA SER A 268 -16.34 22.48 -14.23
C SER A 268 -15.57 23.31 -13.19
N LEU A 269 -14.31 22.95 -12.92
CA LEU A 269 -13.44 23.60 -11.93
C LEU A 269 -12.46 24.63 -12.54
N LEU A 270 -12.43 24.77 -13.88
CA LEU A 270 -11.58 25.77 -14.55
C LEU A 270 -11.81 27.22 -14.09
N PRO A 271 -13.04 27.67 -13.75
CA PRO A 271 -13.24 29.03 -13.23
C PRO A 271 -12.44 29.31 -11.94
N TYR A 272 -12.24 28.31 -11.08
CA TYR A 272 -11.41 28.46 -9.88
C TYR A 272 -9.92 28.59 -10.22
N ALA A 273 -9.44 27.80 -11.17
CA ALA A 273 -8.07 27.91 -11.67
C ALA A 273 -7.80 29.31 -12.25
N GLU A 274 -8.76 29.91 -12.97
CA GLU A 274 -8.65 31.27 -13.46
C GLU A 274 -8.71 32.31 -12.32
N LYS A 275 -9.70 32.18 -11.42
CA LYS A 275 -9.90 33.09 -10.26
C LYS A 275 -8.64 33.24 -9.41
N TYR A 276 -7.95 32.13 -9.13
CA TYR A 276 -6.77 32.10 -8.26
C TYR A 276 -5.43 32.07 -9.01
N GLY A 277 -5.46 32.07 -10.35
CA GLY A 277 -4.26 32.10 -11.19
C GLY A 277 -3.44 30.81 -11.19
N TRP A 278 -4.08 29.64 -11.01
CA TRP A 278 -3.40 28.36 -11.05
C TRP A 278 -2.89 28.05 -12.46
N LYS A 279 -1.67 27.51 -12.55
CA LYS A 279 -1.04 27.18 -13.82
C LYS A 279 -1.35 25.75 -14.25
N LYS A 280 -1.87 25.57 -15.47
CA LYS A 280 -1.95 24.23 -16.09
C LYS A 280 -0.55 23.69 -16.36
N VAL A 281 -0.17 22.62 -15.69
CA VAL A 281 1.15 21.96 -15.86
C VAL A 281 1.09 20.70 -16.70
N PHE A 282 -0.07 20.04 -16.76
CA PHE A 282 -0.27 18.84 -17.58
C PHE A 282 -1.74 18.66 -17.99
N ASP A 283 -1.99 17.79 -18.98
CA ASP A 283 -3.30 17.45 -19.52
C ASP A 283 -3.41 15.93 -19.75
N THR A 284 -4.33 15.27 -19.05
CA THR A 284 -4.48 13.81 -19.03
C THR A 284 -5.71 13.30 -19.78
N THR A 285 -6.48 14.16 -20.45
CA THR A 285 -7.75 13.84 -21.14
C THR A 285 -7.73 12.69 -22.14
N ASN A 286 -6.54 12.22 -22.56
CA ASN A 286 -6.38 11.10 -23.49
C ASN A 286 -5.32 10.09 -22.99
N LYS A 287 -5.12 10.02 -21.67
CA LYS A 287 -4.07 9.23 -21.02
C LYS A 287 -4.70 8.19 -20.11
N ASP A 288 -4.21 6.96 -20.23
CA ASP A 288 -4.59 5.82 -19.38
C ASP A 288 -3.37 5.28 -18.61
N GLN A 289 -3.60 4.29 -17.74
CA GLN A 289 -2.48 3.63 -17.05
C GLN A 289 -1.45 3.01 -17.99
N LYS A 290 -1.86 2.53 -19.16
CA LYS A 290 -0.93 1.96 -20.15
C LYS A 290 0.03 3.03 -20.66
N TRP A 291 -0.47 4.23 -20.95
CA TRP A 291 0.37 5.38 -21.28
C TRP A 291 1.28 5.74 -20.11
N LEU A 292 0.75 5.78 -18.89
CA LEU A 292 1.54 6.11 -17.70
C LEU A 292 2.71 5.15 -17.56
N ILE A 293 2.48 3.83 -17.53
CA ILE A 293 3.50 2.78 -17.45
C ILE A 293 4.56 2.91 -18.56
N GLY A 294 4.15 3.31 -19.77
CA GLY A 294 5.05 3.52 -20.90
C GLY A 294 5.79 4.87 -20.93
N SER A 295 5.46 5.77 -20.02
CA SER A 295 6.01 7.14 -19.95
C SER A 295 7.22 7.24 -19.02
N GLU A 296 7.94 8.37 -19.09
CA GLU A 296 9.04 8.66 -18.16
C GLU A 296 8.57 8.89 -16.72
N TYR A 297 7.31 9.33 -16.54
CA TYR A 297 6.73 9.64 -15.23
C TYR A 297 6.51 8.40 -14.36
N PHE A 298 6.36 7.22 -14.97
CA PHE A 298 6.16 5.99 -14.19
C PHE A 298 7.37 5.63 -13.32
N SER A 299 8.57 6.04 -13.73
CA SER A 299 9.79 5.73 -12.99
C SER A 299 9.91 6.46 -11.64
N SER A 300 9.18 7.57 -11.46
CA SER A 300 9.19 8.35 -10.23
C SER A 300 8.10 7.97 -9.22
N LEU A 301 7.14 7.13 -9.60
CA LEU A 301 6.14 6.64 -8.66
C LEU A 301 6.77 5.63 -7.70
N ASP A 302 6.31 5.59 -6.46
CA ASP A 302 6.62 4.50 -5.54
C ASP A 302 5.73 3.28 -5.87
N LYS A 303 6.35 2.10 -5.94
CA LYS A 303 5.69 0.80 -6.20
C LYS A 303 5.84 -0.17 -5.04
N SER A 304 6.39 0.29 -3.92
CA SER A 304 6.42 -0.43 -2.64
C SER A 304 5.19 -0.16 -1.79
N PHE A 305 4.56 1.01 -1.92
CA PHE A 305 3.24 1.29 -1.35
C PHE A 305 2.28 1.68 -2.48
N VAL A 306 1.26 0.86 -2.74
CA VAL A 306 0.38 0.98 -3.90
C VAL A 306 -1.07 1.05 -3.45
N PHE A 307 -1.86 1.91 -4.10
CA PHE A 307 -3.26 2.12 -3.77
C PHE A 307 -4.19 1.65 -4.90
N ILE A 308 -5.32 1.05 -4.53
CA ILE A 308 -6.40 0.71 -5.45
C ILE A 308 -7.45 1.83 -5.41
N ASN A 309 -7.62 2.51 -6.53
CA ASN A 309 -8.72 3.45 -6.71
C ASN A 309 -10.05 2.70 -6.56
N SER A 310 -11.07 3.37 -6.02
CA SER A 310 -12.32 2.70 -5.64
C SER A 310 -13.40 2.82 -6.72
N SER A 311 -14.52 2.13 -6.49
CA SER A 311 -15.72 2.20 -7.35
C SER A 311 -16.20 3.64 -7.57
N PRO A 312 -17.07 3.91 -8.57
CA PRO A 312 -17.53 5.28 -8.88
C PRO A 312 -18.07 6.05 -7.67
N SER A 313 -18.70 5.38 -6.70
CA SER A 313 -19.24 5.99 -5.48
C SER A 313 -18.17 6.43 -4.47
N PHE A 314 -16.92 5.99 -4.62
CA PHE A 314 -15.77 6.32 -3.78
C PHE A 314 -14.57 6.71 -4.64
N PHE A 315 -14.80 7.22 -5.85
CA PHE A 315 -13.74 7.49 -6.80
C PHE A 315 -12.71 8.48 -6.23
N GLY A 316 -11.43 8.17 -6.40
CA GLY A 316 -10.34 8.98 -5.83
C GLY A 316 -10.09 8.73 -4.35
N SER A 317 -10.73 7.74 -3.70
CA SER A 317 -10.28 7.26 -2.39
C SER A 317 -8.78 6.93 -2.43
N TYR A 318 -8.08 7.30 -1.36
CA TYR A 318 -6.62 7.25 -1.21
C TYR A 318 -5.80 8.14 -2.13
N ALA A 319 -6.39 8.85 -3.09
CA ALA A 319 -5.64 9.76 -3.94
C ALA A 319 -4.97 10.86 -3.11
N ASP A 320 -5.59 11.27 -2.00
CA ASP A 320 -5.01 12.19 -1.02
C ASP A 320 -3.63 11.70 -0.55
N TYR A 321 -3.55 10.47 -0.02
CA TYR A 321 -2.29 9.96 0.50
C TYR A 321 -1.34 9.48 -0.60
N ALA A 322 -1.85 8.93 -1.71
CA ALA A 322 -1.02 8.58 -2.87
C ALA A 322 -0.27 9.80 -3.42
N ILE A 323 -0.91 10.98 -3.38
CA ILE A 323 -0.26 12.25 -3.72
C ILE A 323 0.82 12.60 -2.68
N VAL A 324 0.55 12.47 -1.38
CA VAL A 324 1.56 12.74 -0.34
C VAL A 324 2.79 11.85 -0.48
N SER A 325 2.58 10.56 -0.68
CA SER A 325 3.65 9.55 -0.76
C SER A 325 4.33 9.46 -2.12
N GLY A 326 3.70 9.94 -3.19
CA GLY A 326 4.14 9.66 -4.55
C GLY A 326 3.90 8.21 -4.98
N SER A 327 3.07 7.48 -4.22
CA SER A 327 2.67 6.10 -4.48
C SER A 327 1.82 5.96 -5.73
N TRP A 328 1.96 4.82 -6.39
CA TRP A 328 1.13 4.50 -7.54
C TRP A 328 -0.31 4.20 -7.11
N LEU A 329 -1.26 4.93 -7.69
CA LEU A 329 -2.70 4.67 -7.63
C LEU A 329 -3.12 3.91 -8.90
N ILE A 330 -3.54 2.66 -8.75
CA ILE A 330 -4.06 1.84 -9.86
C ILE A 330 -5.59 1.93 -9.93
N PRO A 331 -6.21 1.74 -11.12
CA PRO A 331 -7.66 1.62 -11.26
C PRO A 331 -8.22 0.44 -10.47
N ALA A 332 -9.50 0.52 -10.09
CA ALA A 332 -10.23 -0.59 -9.47
C ALA A 332 -10.19 -1.84 -10.38
N PRO A 333 -9.54 -2.95 -9.96
CA PRO A 333 -9.52 -4.17 -10.74
C PRO A 333 -10.93 -4.78 -10.82
N ARG A 334 -11.34 -5.26 -12.00
CA ARG A 334 -12.65 -5.91 -12.20
C ARG A 334 -12.63 -7.41 -11.92
N SER A 335 -11.43 -7.98 -11.82
CA SER A 335 -11.18 -9.37 -11.48
C SER A 335 -9.79 -9.49 -10.83
N VAL A 336 -9.53 -10.58 -10.10
CA VAL A 336 -8.18 -10.86 -9.58
C VAL A 336 -7.17 -10.98 -10.72
N ARG A 337 -7.59 -11.52 -11.88
CA ARG A 337 -6.75 -11.54 -13.10
C ARG A 337 -6.39 -10.15 -13.60
N ASP A 338 -7.24 -9.14 -13.39
CA ASP A 338 -6.90 -7.76 -13.72
C ASP A 338 -5.88 -7.19 -12.75
N LEU A 339 -6.00 -7.47 -11.45
CA LEU A 339 -5.00 -7.12 -10.44
C LEU A 339 -3.63 -7.74 -10.77
N GLU A 340 -3.60 -9.02 -11.14
CA GLU A 340 -2.38 -9.76 -11.53
C GLU A 340 -1.61 -9.13 -12.71
N LYS A 341 -2.25 -8.26 -13.51
CA LYS A 341 -1.55 -7.51 -14.58
C LYS A 341 -0.64 -6.41 -14.02
N TYR A 342 -0.95 -5.91 -12.82
CA TYR A 342 -0.20 -4.84 -12.15
C TYR A 342 0.89 -5.39 -11.22
N LEU A 343 0.65 -6.53 -10.56
CA LEU A 343 1.58 -7.14 -9.59
C LEU A 343 3.05 -7.24 -10.08
N PRO A 344 3.35 -7.58 -11.35
CA PRO A 344 4.74 -7.66 -11.83
C PRO A 344 5.50 -6.33 -11.87
N TYR A 345 4.80 -5.20 -11.73
CA TYR A 345 5.41 -3.87 -11.68
C TYR A 345 5.65 -3.39 -10.25
N PHE A 346 5.13 -4.10 -9.25
CA PHE A 346 5.30 -3.74 -7.84
C PHE A 346 6.68 -4.16 -7.35
N ASP A 347 7.18 -3.43 -6.36
CA ASP A 347 8.43 -3.79 -5.72
C ASP A 347 8.25 -5.04 -4.84
N ARG A 348 9.32 -5.79 -4.61
CA ARG A 348 9.30 -6.91 -3.63
C ARG A 348 8.90 -6.34 -2.27
N ASN A 349 8.06 -7.05 -1.51
CA ASN A 349 7.51 -6.57 -0.23
C ASN A 349 6.51 -5.41 -0.33
N PHE A 350 5.86 -5.24 -1.48
CA PHE A 350 4.87 -4.18 -1.62
C PHE A 350 3.71 -4.32 -0.62
N ILE A 351 3.13 -3.19 -0.28
CA ILE A 351 1.88 -3.08 0.46
C ILE A 351 0.83 -2.53 -0.48
N LEU A 352 -0.25 -3.29 -0.68
CA LEU A 352 -1.38 -2.92 -1.53
C LEU A 352 -2.56 -2.53 -0.65
N VAL A 353 -2.96 -1.25 -0.73
CA VAL A 353 -4.03 -0.67 0.07
C VAL A 353 -5.26 -0.47 -0.78
N GLY A 354 -6.41 -0.98 -0.35
CA GLY A 354 -7.63 -0.79 -1.12
C GLY A 354 -8.88 -1.46 -0.55
N GLY A 355 -9.99 -1.29 -1.26
CA GLY A 355 -11.18 -2.12 -1.07
C GLY A 355 -11.19 -3.31 -2.02
N LEU A 356 -12.01 -4.31 -1.71
CA LEU A 356 -12.17 -5.49 -2.57
C LEU A 356 -12.90 -5.19 -3.88
N ASN A 357 -13.74 -4.14 -3.95
CA ASN A 357 -14.48 -3.77 -5.17
C ASN A 357 -15.28 -4.93 -5.80
N GLY A 358 -15.88 -5.79 -4.98
CA GLY A 358 -16.62 -6.97 -5.42
C GLY A 358 -15.74 -8.17 -5.79
N LEU A 359 -14.42 -8.08 -5.59
CA LEU A 359 -13.54 -9.23 -5.67
C LEU A 359 -13.67 -10.11 -4.42
N GLU A 360 -13.45 -11.41 -4.62
CA GLU A 360 -13.39 -12.38 -3.53
C GLU A 360 -12.11 -12.16 -2.71
N GLU A 361 -12.26 -12.01 -1.39
CA GLU A 361 -11.20 -11.60 -0.47
C GLU A 361 -10.01 -12.52 -0.49
N ARG A 362 -10.25 -13.82 -0.33
CA ARG A 362 -9.21 -14.85 -0.30
C ARG A 362 -8.43 -14.86 -1.60
N ALA A 363 -9.08 -14.69 -2.74
CA ALA A 363 -8.42 -14.63 -4.04
C ALA A 363 -7.51 -13.40 -4.17
N VAL A 364 -7.89 -12.24 -3.62
CA VAL A 364 -7.02 -11.05 -3.57
C VAL A 364 -5.80 -11.29 -2.67
N VAL A 365 -6.03 -11.75 -1.43
CA VAL A 365 -4.97 -11.91 -0.42
C VAL A 365 -4.00 -13.05 -0.80
N SER A 366 -4.51 -14.13 -1.39
CA SER A 366 -3.66 -15.21 -1.91
C SER A 366 -2.84 -14.74 -3.12
N ALA A 367 -3.41 -13.92 -4.01
CA ALA A 367 -2.68 -13.35 -5.13
C ALA A 367 -1.57 -12.41 -4.64
N THR A 368 -1.84 -11.50 -3.70
CA THR A 368 -0.81 -10.61 -3.15
C THR A 368 0.27 -11.37 -2.39
N SER A 369 -0.11 -12.34 -1.55
CA SER A 369 0.82 -13.15 -0.76
C SER A 369 1.78 -13.97 -1.65
N ARG A 370 1.30 -14.54 -2.76
CA ARG A 370 2.14 -15.25 -3.74
C ARG A 370 3.18 -14.36 -4.40
N TYR A 371 2.93 -13.06 -4.48
CA TYR A 371 3.87 -12.06 -4.99
C TYR A 371 4.68 -11.38 -3.88
N SER A 372 4.72 -11.96 -2.67
CA SER A 372 5.43 -11.42 -1.51
C SER A 372 4.98 -10.00 -1.16
N GLY A 373 3.67 -9.76 -1.20
CA GLY A 373 3.05 -8.49 -0.80
C GLY A 373 1.99 -8.66 0.29
N THR A 374 1.72 -7.56 0.97
CA THR A 374 0.69 -7.45 2.02
C THR A 374 -0.53 -6.73 1.46
N PHE A 375 -1.73 -7.22 1.73
CA PHE A 375 -2.95 -6.49 1.41
C PHE A 375 -3.47 -5.76 2.65
N VAL A 376 -3.77 -4.47 2.55
CA VAL A 376 -4.41 -3.69 3.62
C VAL A 376 -5.81 -3.33 3.17
N PHE A 377 -6.80 -4.01 3.74
CA PHE A 377 -8.19 -3.64 3.49
C PHE A 377 -8.47 -2.27 4.12
N SER A 378 -9.05 -1.38 3.33
CA SER A 378 -9.33 0.00 3.76
C SER A 378 -10.51 0.64 3.04
N GLY A 379 -11.34 -0.18 2.38
CA GLY A 379 -12.28 0.21 1.31
C GLY A 379 -12.95 1.56 1.48
N GLY A 380 -12.52 2.57 0.72
CA GLY A 380 -13.16 3.89 0.66
C GLY A 380 -12.76 4.87 1.77
N MET A 381 -11.70 4.58 2.54
CA MET A 381 -11.21 5.49 3.60
C MET A 381 -10.87 6.89 3.05
N ALA A 382 -11.11 7.91 3.88
CA ALA A 382 -10.80 9.31 3.60
C ALA A 382 -9.83 9.87 4.65
N ASN A 383 -9.22 11.02 4.36
CA ASN A 383 -8.37 11.77 5.29
C ASN A 383 -7.05 11.07 5.67
N VAL A 384 -6.60 10.08 4.93
CA VAL A 384 -5.35 9.36 5.26
C VAL A 384 -4.16 10.32 5.21
N ALA A 385 -4.11 11.21 4.22
CA ALA A 385 -3.10 12.27 4.14
C ALA A 385 -3.12 13.14 5.40
N ALA A 386 -4.27 13.73 5.73
CA ALA A 386 -4.35 14.68 6.83
C ALA A 386 -4.13 14.01 8.21
N LEU A 387 -4.62 12.78 8.40
CA LEU A 387 -4.40 11.98 9.61
C LEU A 387 -2.93 11.58 9.77
N SER A 388 -2.22 11.27 8.67
CA SER A 388 -0.78 10.93 8.72
C SER A 388 0.10 12.08 9.20
N GLY A 389 -0.40 13.33 9.13
CA GLY A 389 0.31 14.52 9.57
C GLY A 389 0.32 14.71 11.10
N PHE A 390 -0.51 14.00 11.85
CA PHE A 390 -0.53 14.05 13.32
C PHE A 390 0.54 13.13 13.92
N ARG A 391 1.77 13.65 14.02
CA ARG A 391 2.93 12.86 14.45
C ARG A 391 3.04 12.82 15.98
N LEU A 392 3.29 11.64 16.55
CA LEU A 392 3.39 11.45 18.01
C LEU A 392 4.49 12.29 18.67
N GLU A 393 5.60 12.55 17.98
CA GLU A 393 6.69 13.40 18.46
C GLU A 393 6.27 14.87 18.72
N ASN A 394 5.20 15.31 18.05
CA ASN A 394 4.63 16.64 18.17
C ASN A 394 3.45 16.67 19.17
N ALA A 395 2.99 15.51 19.65
CA ALA A 395 1.97 15.44 20.68
C ALA A 395 2.50 15.96 22.03
N VAL A 396 1.61 16.46 22.88
CA VAL A 396 1.98 16.94 24.22
C VAL A 396 2.64 15.83 25.05
N LYS A 397 3.94 16.00 25.36
CA LYS A 397 4.85 14.98 25.93
C LYS A 397 4.45 14.39 27.29
N ASN A 398 3.63 15.08 28.08
CA ASN A 398 3.24 14.56 29.40
C ASN A 398 2.20 13.44 29.33
N GLU A 399 1.59 13.21 28.16
CA GLU A 399 0.53 12.23 27.96
C GLU A 399 0.89 11.12 26.96
N VAL A 400 1.99 11.27 26.20
CA VAL A 400 2.52 10.28 25.26
C VAL A 400 3.97 9.98 25.62
N ASN A 401 4.33 8.71 25.84
CA ASN A 401 5.72 8.33 26.11
C ASN A 401 6.50 8.29 24.79
N THR A 402 7.12 9.40 24.42
CA THR A 402 7.73 9.58 23.10
C THR A 402 8.91 8.65 22.77
N ASP A 403 9.48 7.95 23.76
CA ASP A 403 10.68 7.13 23.54
C ASP A 403 10.35 5.65 23.24
N ALA A 404 9.10 5.19 23.46
CA ALA A 404 8.73 3.77 23.37
C ALA A 404 7.37 3.48 22.70
N GLY A 405 6.72 4.49 22.11
CA GLY A 405 5.37 4.36 21.53
C GLY A 405 4.26 4.78 22.50
N ILE A 406 3.01 4.49 22.15
CA ILE A 406 1.86 4.88 22.96
C ILE A 406 1.64 3.80 24.01
N LYS A 407 1.75 4.17 25.29
CA LYS A 407 1.50 3.24 26.38
C LYS A 407 0.01 2.96 26.52
N LYS A 408 -0.37 1.71 26.33
CA LYS A 408 -1.69 1.19 26.64
C LYS A 408 -1.86 1.16 28.17
N GLN A 409 -2.99 1.64 28.68
CA GLN A 409 -3.32 1.45 30.10
C GLN A 409 -3.81 0.02 30.31
N THR A 410 -3.09 -0.76 31.10
CA THR A 410 -3.42 -2.16 31.35
C THR A 410 -3.54 -2.47 32.83
N THR A 411 -4.50 -3.32 33.17
CA THR A 411 -4.56 -3.99 34.46
C THR A 411 -3.38 -4.98 34.56
N PRO A 412 -2.73 -5.13 35.72
CA PRO A 412 -1.69 -6.14 35.90
C PRO A 412 -2.23 -7.55 35.59
N ILE A 413 -1.43 -8.33 34.86
CA ILE A 413 -1.71 -9.75 34.60
C ILE A 413 -1.90 -10.48 35.93
N ARG A 414 -3.03 -11.18 36.08
CA ARG A 414 -3.37 -11.90 37.30
C ARG A 414 -2.84 -13.33 37.21
N SER A 415 -2.48 -13.91 38.35
CA SER A 415 -2.24 -15.36 38.43
C SER A 415 -3.55 -16.11 38.18
N SER A 416 -3.51 -17.23 37.46
CA SER A 416 -4.71 -18.06 37.27
C SER A 416 -5.34 -18.41 38.62
N GLY A 417 -6.67 -18.27 38.70
CA GLY A 417 -7.41 -18.96 39.75
C GLY A 417 -7.24 -20.47 39.54
N LYS A 418 -6.80 -21.19 40.58
CA LYS A 418 -6.73 -22.65 40.51
C LYS A 418 -8.10 -23.22 40.14
N ASN A 419 -8.11 -24.26 39.30
CA ASN A 419 -9.33 -24.94 38.85
C ASN A 419 -10.32 -24.00 38.14
N LYS A 420 -9.83 -23.18 37.19
CA LYS A 420 -10.66 -22.32 36.35
C LYS A 420 -10.41 -22.60 34.87
N HIS A 421 -11.46 -22.56 34.07
CA HIS A 421 -11.35 -22.51 32.61
C HIS A 421 -11.05 -21.07 32.18
N THR A 422 -9.98 -20.84 31.42
CA THR A 422 -9.59 -19.48 30.99
C THR A 422 -10.08 -19.21 29.57
N VAL A 423 -10.79 -18.11 29.36
CA VAL A 423 -11.37 -17.72 28.06
C VAL A 423 -10.80 -16.38 27.60
N CYS A 424 -10.37 -16.31 26.34
CA CYS A 424 -10.12 -15.06 25.62
C CYS A 424 -11.24 -14.86 24.58
N ILE A 425 -11.96 -13.73 24.66
CA ILE A 425 -12.98 -13.35 23.68
C ILE A 425 -12.44 -12.16 22.90
N MET A 426 -12.30 -12.31 21.58
CA MET A 426 -11.73 -11.27 20.72
C MET A 426 -12.64 -10.95 19.52
N LEU A 427 -12.78 -9.67 19.21
CA LEU A 427 -13.45 -9.19 18.01
C LEU A 427 -12.52 -9.25 16.78
N SER A 428 -13.01 -9.75 15.64
CA SER A 428 -12.29 -9.83 14.35
C SER A 428 -12.22 -8.49 13.60
N ASP A 429 -11.67 -8.52 12.37
CA ASP A 429 -11.67 -7.44 11.35
C ASP A 429 -10.88 -6.17 11.70
N GLY A 430 -10.15 -6.16 12.81
CA GLY A 430 -9.27 -5.06 13.18
C GLY A 430 -8.07 -4.85 12.26
N ASP A 431 -7.75 -5.75 11.32
CA ASP A 431 -6.78 -5.45 10.24
C ASP A 431 -7.32 -4.37 9.27
N ASN A 432 -8.65 -4.30 9.12
CA ASN A 432 -9.34 -3.37 8.24
C ASN A 432 -9.15 -1.93 8.74
N MET A 433 -8.29 -1.19 8.03
CA MET A 433 -7.89 0.16 8.40
C MET A 433 -9.07 1.15 8.40
N ARG A 434 -10.09 0.93 7.55
CA ARG A 434 -11.32 1.75 7.57
C ARG A 434 -12.16 1.46 8.80
N PHE A 435 -12.25 0.20 9.20
CA PHE A 435 -13.01 -0.21 10.38
C PHE A 435 -12.40 0.39 11.65
N THR A 436 -11.10 0.17 11.87
CA THR A 436 -10.40 0.68 13.06
C THR A 436 -10.37 2.19 13.09
N SER A 437 -10.10 2.84 11.95
CA SER A 437 -10.12 4.30 11.84
C SER A 437 -11.53 4.84 11.62
N GLY A 438 -12.58 4.18 12.12
CA GLY A 438 -13.95 4.56 11.76
C GLY A 438 -14.97 3.99 12.71
N SER A 439 -15.79 3.08 12.19
CA SER A 439 -16.94 2.55 12.91
C SER A 439 -16.58 1.77 14.17
N ALA A 440 -15.41 1.15 14.24
CA ALA A 440 -14.94 0.45 15.44
C ALA A 440 -14.96 1.35 16.68
N LEU A 441 -14.55 2.62 16.52
CA LEU A 441 -14.41 3.59 17.62
C LEU A 441 -15.73 4.00 18.27
N SER A 442 -16.83 3.95 17.52
CA SER A 442 -17.92 4.89 17.80
C SER A 442 -19.31 4.43 17.37
N SER A 443 -19.42 3.41 16.51
CA SER A 443 -20.71 2.79 16.23
C SER A 443 -21.26 2.10 17.49
N PRO A 444 -22.58 2.13 17.71
CA PRO A 444 -23.23 1.42 18.81
C PRO A 444 -23.10 -0.11 18.73
N ARG A 445 -22.48 -0.65 17.67
CA ARG A 445 -22.22 -2.09 17.51
C ARG A 445 -20.88 -2.53 18.09
N PHE A 446 -19.96 -1.59 18.28
CA PHE A 446 -18.56 -1.82 18.62
C PHE A 446 -18.20 -1.06 19.90
N LEU A 447 -17.12 -0.27 19.92
CA LEU A 447 -16.69 0.45 21.13
C LEU A 447 -17.69 1.52 21.58
N GLY A 448 -18.58 1.97 20.70
CA GLY A 448 -19.71 2.84 21.03
C GLY A 448 -20.94 2.11 21.59
N SER A 449 -20.90 0.78 21.76
CA SER A 449 -22.01 0.01 22.34
C SER A 449 -22.35 0.48 23.74
N LYS A 450 -23.65 0.64 24.00
CA LYS A 450 -24.17 0.99 25.34
C LYS A 450 -24.02 -0.13 26.36
N THR A 451 -23.72 -1.35 25.90
CA THR A 451 -23.49 -2.50 26.80
C THR A 451 -22.04 -2.62 27.23
N ARG A 452 -21.13 -1.84 26.64
CA ARG A 452 -19.71 -1.85 26.99
C ARG A 452 -19.50 -1.20 28.36
N THR A 453 -19.11 -2.00 29.36
CA THR A 453 -18.88 -1.53 30.75
C THR A 453 -17.42 -1.53 31.16
N GLY A 454 -16.54 -2.20 30.40
CA GLY A 454 -15.15 -2.44 30.80
C GLY A 454 -14.98 -3.52 31.87
N GLU A 455 -16.00 -4.31 32.21
CA GLU A 455 -15.89 -5.30 33.29
C GLU A 455 -15.48 -6.70 32.80
N ASN A 456 -15.61 -6.97 31.50
CA ASN A 456 -15.54 -8.33 30.92
C ASN A 456 -14.20 -8.67 30.24
N ASN A 457 -13.16 -7.84 30.42
CA ASN A 457 -11.81 -8.04 29.87
C ASN A 457 -11.77 -8.39 28.37
N LEU A 458 -12.63 -7.76 27.56
CA LEU A 458 -12.77 -8.06 26.13
C LEU A 458 -11.52 -7.62 25.34
N THR A 459 -11.19 -8.38 24.30
CA THR A 459 -10.09 -8.06 23.39
C THR A 459 -10.61 -7.59 22.02
N TYR A 460 -9.91 -6.65 21.40
CA TYR A 460 -10.24 -6.11 20.10
C TYR A 460 -9.05 -6.22 19.13
N GLY A 461 -9.34 -6.26 17.84
CA GLY A 461 -8.33 -6.17 16.81
C GLY A 461 -7.81 -4.75 16.59
N MET A 462 -6.55 -4.63 16.17
CA MET A 462 -5.91 -3.38 15.76
C MET A 462 -5.17 -3.55 14.42
N SER A 463 -5.27 -2.52 13.59
CA SER A 463 -4.63 -2.50 12.27
C SER A 463 -3.18 -2.07 12.43
N GLY A 464 -2.24 -2.93 12.05
CA GLY A 464 -0.82 -2.61 12.09
C GLY A 464 -0.45 -1.43 11.18
N MET A 465 -1.15 -1.28 10.06
CA MET A 465 -0.99 -0.13 9.17
C MET A 465 -1.51 1.16 9.80
N ALA A 466 -2.69 1.14 10.42
CA ALA A 466 -3.18 2.32 11.13
C ALA A 466 -2.21 2.76 12.23
N ALA A 467 -1.66 1.79 12.97
CA ALA A 467 -0.67 2.03 14.02
C ALA A 467 0.59 2.75 13.54
N LEU A 468 1.12 2.39 12.36
CA LEU A 468 2.33 3.01 11.80
C LEU A 468 2.05 4.31 11.06
N LEU A 469 1.01 4.30 10.22
CA LEU A 469 0.76 5.39 9.27
C LEU A 469 0.04 6.57 9.92
N MET A 470 -0.90 6.28 10.81
CA MET A 470 -1.76 7.26 11.47
C MET A 470 -1.77 6.98 12.98
N PRO A 471 -0.62 7.06 13.67
CA PRO A 471 -0.53 6.70 15.10
C PRO A 471 -1.46 7.53 15.98
N PHE A 472 -1.92 8.69 15.51
CA PHE A 472 -3.04 9.44 16.10
C PHE A 472 -4.30 8.58 16.36
N ILE A 473 -4.64 7.66 15.46
CA ILE A 473 -5.80 6.77 15.60
C ILE A 473 -5.67 5.89 16.86
N LEU A 474 -4.46 5.43 17.18
CA LEU A 474 -4.21 4.68 18.41
C LEU A 474 -4.46 5.53 19.67
N LEU A 475 -4.12 6.82 19.65
CA LEU A 475 -4.43 7.74 20.77
C LEU A 475 -5.94 7.80 21.01
N THR A 476 -6.72 7.93 19.93
CA THR A 476 -8.18 7.93 20.02
C THR A 476 -8.71 6.60 20.57
N HIS A 477 -8.17 5.46 20.14
CA HIS A 477 -8.54 4.16 20.71
C HIS A 477 -8.25 4.09 22.21
N TYR A 478 -7.03 4.43 22.65
CA TYR A 478 -6.65 4.31 24.06
C TYR A 478 -7.33 5.31 24.99
N ASP A 479 -7.71 6.48 24.48
CA ASP A 479 -8.55 7.43 25.23
C ASP A 479 -9.95 6.86 25.52
N THR A 480 -10.44 5.98 24.65
CA THR A 480 -11.77 5.36 24.80
C THR A 480 -11.73 3.99 25.47
N MET A 481 -10.54 3.42 25.67
CA MET A 481 -10.32 2.05 26.13
C MET A 481 -10.43 1.92 27.65
N TYR A 482 -11.04 0.84 28.13
CA TYR A 482 -11.01 0.50 29.56
C TYR A 482 -9.70 -0.25 29.90
N PRO A 483 -9.10 -0.04 31.10
CA PRO A 483 -7.83 -0.70 31.46
C PRO A 483 -7.85 -2.23 31.52
N THR A 484 -9.03 -2.84 31.48
CA THR A 484 -9.27 -4.29 31.47
C THR A 484 -9.29 -4.88 30.08
N GLU A 485 -9.50 -4.05 29.05
CA GLU A 485 -9.57 -4.48 27.67
C GLU A 485 -8.17 -4.62 27.08
N ASP A 486 -8.10 -5.21 25.89
CA ASP A 486 -6.84 -5.42 25.19
C ASP A 486 -6.95 -5.24 23.67
N TYR A 487 -5.82 -4.98 23.03
CA TYR A 487 -5.68 -4.92 21.57
C TYR A 487 -4.65 -5.93 21.09
N VAL A 488 -5.00 -6.63 20.00
CA VAL A 488 -4.12 -7.57 19.29
C VAL A 488 -3.91 -7.07 17.87
N MET A 489 -2.66 -7.13 17.38
CA MET A 489 -2.40 -6.89 15.96
C MET A 489 -2.96 -8.05 15.14
N GLN A 490 -3.85 -7.76 14.18
CA GLN A 490 -4.54 -8.82 13.44
C GLN A 490 -3.92 -9.13 12.07
N LEU A 491 -4.11 -10.38 11.65
CA LEU A 491 -3.74 -10.96 10.35
C LEU A 491 -2.25 -10.97 10.00
N GLY A 492 -1.40 -11.04 11.03
CA GLY A 492 0.00 -11.48 10.88
C GLY A 492 0.88 -10.54 10.05
N SER A 493 0.51 -9.29 9.83
CA SER A 493 1.40 -8.26 9.30
C SER A 493 0.88 -6.85 9.63
N VAL A 494 1.38 -5.82 8.94
CA VAL A 494 0.73 -4.49 8.96
C VAL A 494 -0.66 -4.49 8.27
N GLY A 495 -0.98 -5.56 7.55
CA GLY A 495 -2.32 -5.86 7.05
C GLY A 495 -2.52 -7.37 6.99
N TYR A 496 -3.21 -7.82 5.97
CA TYR A 496 -3.53 -9.23 5.74
C TYR A 496 -2.50 -9.90 4.82
N VAL A 497 -1.88 -10.95 5.34
CA VAL A 497 -1.09 -11.94 4.59
C VAL A 497 -1.58 -13.36 4.86
N LEU A 498 -1.34 -14.28 3.91
CA LEU A 498 -1.43 -15.73 4.13
C LEU A 498 -0.01 -16.30 4.18
N PRO A 499 0.57 -16.53 5.37
CA PRO A 499 1.99 -16.88 5.51
C PRO A 499 2.44 -18.12 4.75
N SER A 500 1.57 -19.11 4.62
CA SER A 500 1.83 -20.33 3.85
C SER A 500 2.02 -20.12 2.34
N TYR A 501 1.51 -19.02 1.79
CA TYR A 501 1.64 -18.67 0.37
C TYR A 501 2.94 -17.91 0.09
N TRP A 502 3.71 -17.55 1.12
CA TRP A 502 4.98 -16.85 1.00
C TRP A 502 6.15 -17.82 0.85
N ASN A 503 6.72 -17.86 -0.35
CA ASN A 503 7.88 -18.69 -0.69
C ASN A 503 9.23 -18.01 -0.40
N ASP A 504 9.20 -16.77 0.08
CA ASP A 504 10.37 -15.91 0.23
C ASP A 504 10.51 -15.44 1.68
N ASP A 505 11.29 -16.18 2.48
CA ASP A 505 11.44 -15.93 3.91
C ASP A 505 12.18 -14.61 4.21
N GLU A 506 13.10 -14.18 3.36
CA GLU A 506 13.79 -12.89 3.54
C GLU A 506 12.82 -11.74 3.30
N ALA A 507 11.97 -11.85 2.28
CA ALA A 507 10.89 -10.91 2.06
C ALA A 507 9.92 -10.94 3.25
N PHE A 508 9.48 -12.12 3.68
CA PHE A 508 8.52 -12.24 4.78
C PHE A 508 9.04 -11.57 6.06
N LYS A 509 10.34 -11.77 6.37
CA LYS A 509 11.00 -11.13 7.52
C LYS A 509 10.81 -9.61 7.53
N LYS A 510 10.91 -8.94 6.38
CA LYS A 510 10.72 -7.47 6.31
C LYS A 510 9.29 -7.05 6.64
N VAL A 511 8.30 -7.83 6.23
CA VAL A 511 6.89 -7.58 6.57
C VAL A 511 6.65 -7.83 8.06
N THR A 512 7.29 -8.85 8.64
CA THR A 512 7.22 -9.08 10.09
C THR A 512 7.97 -8.03 10.89
N ASP A 513 9.08 -7.47 10.37
CA ASP A 513 9.78 -6.34 10.98
C ASP A 513 8.85 -5.12 11.09
N LEU A 514 8.05 -4.83 10.05
CA LEU A 514 7.03 -3.78 10.10
C LEU A 514 5.92 -4.07 11.12
N LEU A 515 5.43 -5.31 11.20
CA LEU A 515 4.48 -5.73 12.23
C LEU A 515 5.04 -5.48 13.64
N VAL A 516 6.30 -5.86 13.88
CA VAL A 516 6.96 -5.66 15.18
C VAL A 516 7.03 -4.17 15.51
N GLN A 517 7.33 -3.32 14.53
CA GLN A 517 7.29 -1.87 14.70
C GLN A 517 5.88 -1.35 15.02
N SER A 518 4.82 -1.88 14.38
CA SER A 518 3.44 -1.56 14.74
C SER A 518 3.13 -1.95 16.18
N MET A 519 3.58 -3.14 16.61
CA MET A 519 3.38 -3.66 17.96
C MET A 519 4.12 -2.83 19.01
N GLU A 520 5.32 -2.33 18.69
CA GLU A 520 6.05 -1.38 19.53
C GLU A 520 5.29 -0.07 19.67
N THR A 521 4.79 0.47 18.56
CA THR A 521 4.07 1.75 18.53
C THR A 521 2.75 1.69 19.32
N ALA A 522 2.05 0.56 19.25
CA ALA A 522 0.77 0.30 19.93
C ALA A 522 0.91 -0.43 21.28
N ASP A 523 2.12 -0.58 21.80
CA ASP A 523 2.34 -1.31 23.04
C ASP A 523 1.60 -2.66 23.18
N THR A 524 1.59 -3.49 22.11
CA THR A 524 0.99 -4.83 22.11
C THR A 524 2.03 -5.95 22.06
N ARG A 525 1.69 -7.11 22.62
CA ARG A 525 2.60 -8.28 22.69
C ARG A 525 2.07 -9.57 22.06
N VAL A 526 0.81 -9.56 21.62
CA VAL A 526 0.14 -10.69 20.96
C VAL A 526 -0.24 -10.30 19.54
N VAL A 527 -0.09 -11.25 18.62
CA VAL A 527 -0.51 -11.14 17.22
C VAL A 527 -1.51 -12.25 16.89
N GLU A 528 -2.56 -11.93 16.15
CA GLU A 528 -3.42 -12.92 15.51
C GLU A 528 -2.89 -13.21 14.10
N ILE A 529 -2.78 -14.48 13.75
CA ILE A 529 -2.35 -14.95 12.43
C ILE A 529 -3.53 -15.66 11.79
N MET A 530 -3.81 -15.33 10.54
CA MET A 530 -4.72 -16.09 9.70
C MET A 530 -3.97 -16.81 8.60
N ASP A 531 -4.40 -18.01 8.28
CA ASP A 531 -3.95 -18.73 7.09
C ASP A 531 -5.09 -19.58 6.50
N ASP A 532 -4.90 -20.09 5.29
CA ASP A 532 -5.89 -20.86 4.53
C ASP A 532 -5.36 -22.27 4.21
N ILE A 533 -5.12 -23.02 5.27
CA ILE A 533 -4.27 -24.22 5.20
C ILE A 533 -4.98 -25.41 4.58
N SER A 534 -6.31 -25.48 4.68
CA SER A 534 -7.10 -26.60 4.16
C SER A 534 -7.13 -26.68 2.62
N PHE A 535 -6.65 -25.66 1.91
CA PHE A 535 -6.55 -25.65 0.44
C PHE A 535 -5.15 -25.93 -0.12
N LEU A 536 -4.12 -25.94 0.72
CA LEU A 536 -2.74 -26.18 0.28
C LEU A 536 -2.47 -27.65 -0.02
N ASP A 537 -3.29 -28.55 0.52
CA ASP A 537 -3.16 -29.98 0.32
C ASP A 537 -4.52 -30.61 0.00
N ALA A 538 -4.87 -30.62 -1.28
CA ALA A 538 -6.08 -31.26 -1.79
C ALA A 538 -6.05 -32.80 -1.65
N THR A 539 -4.93 -33.36 -1.15
CA THR A 539 -4.70 -34.80 -1.03
C THR A 539 -4.61 -35.28 0.41
N ASP A 540 -4.11 -34.48 1.35
CA ASP A 540 -4.11 -34.78 2.79
C ASP A 540 -4.43 -33.51 3.61
N LYS A 541 -5.65 -33.41 4.15
CA LYS A 541 -6.01 -32.31 5.06
C LYS A 541 -4.98 -32.26 6.20
N ILE A 542 -4.28 -31.13 6.35
CA ILE A 542 -3.44 -30.88 7.52
C ILE A 542 -4.37 -30.84 8.74
N THR A 543 -4.34 -31.90 9.53
CA THR A 543 -5.13 -32.05 10.76
C THR A 543 -4.28 -31.88 12.02
N ASP A 544 -2.95 -32.00 11.89
CA ASP A 544 -2.02 -31.74 12.99
C ASP A 544 -1.60 -30.26 12.98
N PHE A 545 -2.10 -29.51 13.95
CA PHE A 545 -1.76 -28.10 14.15
C PHE A 545 -0.25 -27.89 14.40
N GLY A 546 0.43 -28.88 14.98
CA GLY A 546 1.87 -28.83 15.23
C GLY A 546 2.72 -28.78 13.96
N SER A 547 2.21 -29.30 12.84
CA SER A 547 2.90 -29.29 11.55
C SER A 547 3.10 -27.89 10.96
N LEU A 548 2.34 -26.89 11.45
CA LEU A 548 2.41 -25.50 11.03
C LEU A 548 3.53 -24.69 11.70
N ARG A 549 4.28 -25.33 12.59
CA ARG A 549 5.40 -24.70 13.30
C ARG A 549 6.35 -23.88 12.40
N PRO A 550 6.73 -24.31 11.17
CA PRO A 550 7.57 -23.48 10.30
C PRO A 550 6.97 -22.12 9.93
N ILE A 551 5.64 -22.01 9.87
CA ILE A 551 4.95 -20.73 9.68
C ILE A 551 5.07 -19.89 10.95
N PHE A 552 4.83 -20.49 12.11
CA PHE A 552 4.86 -19.79 13.41
C PHE A 552 6.28 -19.36 13.82
N ASP A 553 7.32 -20.07 13.39
CA ASP A 553 8.71 -19.70 13.63
C ASP A 553 9.05 -18.33 13.01
N LYS A 554 8.39 -17.96 11.90
CA LYS A 554 8.55 -16.64 11.25
C LYS A 554 8.13 -15.47 12.13
N TYR A 555 7.24 -15.72 13.10
CA TYR A 555 6.73 -14.72 14.05
C TYR A 555 7.37 -14.84 15.43
N THR A 556 7.37 -16.05 15.97
CA THR A 556 7.77 -16.30 17.36
C THR A 556 9.28 -16.11 17.61
N CYS A 557 10.09 -15.95 16.56
CA CYS A 557 11.50 -15.60 16.71
C CYS A 557 11.75 -14.16 17.23
N TYR A 558 10.73 -13.29 17.26
CA TYR A 558 10.86 -11.90 17.72
C TYR A 558 10.49 -11.74 19.19
N ASP A 559 11.36 -11.15 20.00
CA ASP A 559 11.14 -10.90 21.44
C ASP A 559 9.91 -10.01 21.75
N ARG A 560 9.49 -9.20 20.77
CA ARG A 560 8.27 -8.38 20.89
C ARG A 560 6.98 -9.23 20.97
N ILE A 561 6.99 -10.40 20.35
CA ILE A 561 5.83 -11.31 20.30
C ILE A 561 5.95 -12.33 21.42
N ASP A 562 5.00 -12.36 22.34
CA ASP A 562 4.96 -13.32 23.47
C ASP A 562 4.22 -14.62 23.14
N GLY A 563 3.32 -14.56 22.16
CA GLY A 563 2.52 -15.68 21.67
C GLY A 563 1.59 -15.22 20.56
N CYS A 564 0.94 -16.17 19.90
CA CYS A 564 0.05 -15.89 18.78
C CYS A 564 -1.34 -16.48 19.01
N LEU A 565 -2.36 -15.78 18.54
CA LEU A 565 -3.68 -16.36 18.30
C LEU A 565 -3.72 -16.80 16.82
N PHE A 566 -4.41 -17.90 16.53
CA PHE A 566 -4.50 -18.42 15.17
C PHE A 566 -5.96 -18.64 14.77
N ILE A 567 -6.33 -18.14 13.60
CA ILE A 567 -7.59 -18.45 12.95
C ILE A 567 -7.34 -19.08 11.59
N ASN A 568 -8.18 -20.03 11.21
CA ASN A 568 -8.14 -20.63 9.87
C ASN A 568 -9.22 -19.98 9.02
N PHE A 569 -8.90 -19.45 7.84
CA PHE A 569 -9.90 -18.82 6.97
C PHE A 569 -11.09 -19.77 6.70
N MET A 570 -10.83 -21.07 6.61
CA MET A 570 -11.84 -22.11 6.51
C MET A 570 -12.38 -22.60 7.86
N ASP A 571 -13.55 -23.24 7.82
CA ASP A 571 -14.27 -23.73 9.01
C ASP A 571 -14.62 -22.59 9.98
N LEU A 572 -14.96 -21.42 9.43
CA LEU A 572 -15.40 -20.23 10.16
C LEU A 572 -14.43 -19.85 11.27
N TYR A 573 -13.13 -19.77 11.00
CA TYR A 573 -12.06 -19.42 11.94
C TYR A 573 -11.64 -20.50 12.96
N ALA A 574 -12.51 -21.44 13.32
CA ALA A 574 -12.29 -22.39 14.42
C ALA A 574 -11.86 -23.80 13.98
N GLY A 575 -11.29 -23.95 12.78
CA GLY A 575 -10.99 -25.27 12.17
C GLY A 575 -10.05 -26.19 12.95
N PHE A 576 -9.21 -25.65 13.85
CA PHE A 576 -8.28 -26.44 14.68
C PHE A 576 -8.77 -26.64 16.13
N GLY A 577 -9.94 -26.11 16.51
CA GLY A 577 -10.62 -26.50 17.74
C GLY A 577 -9.86 -26.25 19.04
N GLY A 578 -9.08 -25.17 19.13
CA GLY A 578 -8.43 -24.78 20.39
C GLY A 578 -7.08 -25.44 20.66
N LYS A 579 -6.49 -26.11 19.66
CA LYS A 579 -5.14 -26.69 19.77
C LYS A 579 -4.06 -25.66 19.99
N ILE A 580 -3.05 -26.06 20.76
CA ILE A 580 -1.88 -25.24 21.08
C ILE A 580 -0.65 -25.83 20.41
N CYS A 581 0.09 -24.99 19.69
CA CYS A 581 1.42 -25.30 19.14
C CYS A 581 2.48 -24.45 19.89
N TRP A 582 3.69 -24.98 20.06
CA TRP A 582 4.81 -24.24 20.65
C TRP A 582 5.91 -23.99 19.63
N SER A 583 6.33 -22.73 19.52
CA SER A 583 7.38 -22.27 18.60
C SER A 583 8.26 -21.27 19.33
N ASN A 584 9.59 -21.45 19.29
CA ASN A 584 10.55 -20.63 20.05
C ASN A 584 10.18 -20.41 21.54
N GLY A 585 9.56 -21.43 22.15
CA GLY A 585 9.14 -21.40 23.55
C GLY A 585 7.92 -20.52 23.85
N LYS A 586 7.19 -20.07 22.81
CA LYS A 586 5.99 -19.24 22.86
C LYS A 586 4.77 -20.03 22.35
N PRO A 587 3.59 -19.88 22.98
CA PRO A 587 2.40 -20.61 22.55
C PRO A 587 1.73 -19.93 21.36
N ILE A 588 1.17 -20.76 20.48
CA ILE A 588 0.26 -20.38 19.40
C ILE A 588 -1.04 -21.12 19.67
N VAL A 589 -2.15 -20.39 19.79
CA VAL A 589 -3.44 -20.95 20.19
C VAL A 589 -4.45 -20.74 19.08
N SER A 590 -4.94 -21.84 18.52
CA SER A 590 -6.02 -21.78 17.54
C SER A 590 -7.37 -21.41 18.17
N ALA A 591 -8.25 -20.75 17.41
CA ALA A 591 -9.62 -20.53 17.86
C ALA A 591 -10.31 -21.87 18.15
N ARG A 592 -10.92 -21.97 19.33
CA ARG A 592 -11.74 -23.12 19.73
C ARG A 592 -13.17 -22.95 19.27
N TYR A 593 -13.69 -21.73 19.32
CA TYR A 593 -15.04 -21.38 18.90
C TYR A 593 -15.04 -20.10 18.08
N SER A 594 -16.05 -20.00 17.22
CA SER A 594 -16.31 -18.83 16.40
C SER A 594 -17.76 -18.41 16.56
N LEU A 595 -17.96 -17.19 17.06
CA LEU A 595 -19.25 -16.57 17.22
C LEU A 595 -19.56 -15.75 15.97
N TRP A 596 -20.35 -16.32 15.07
CA TRP A 596 -20.58 -15.78 13.73
C TRP A 596 -22.01 -16.10 13.28
N ASN A 597 -22.75 -15.10 12.80
CA ASN A 597 -24.11 -15.27 12.26
C ASN A 597 -24.33 -14.79 10.82
N ASP A 598 -23.34 -14.15 10.21
CA ASP A 598 -23.33 -13.80 8.79
C ASP A 598 -22.75 -14.94 7.94
N ILE A 599 -23.35 -16.13 8.03
CA ILE A 599 -22.88 -17.35 7.38
C ILE A 599 -23.87 -17.77 6.30
N ASP A 600 -23.39 -18.23 5.14
CA ASP A 600 -24.23 -18.94 4.17
C ASP A 600 -25.01 -20.06 4.87
N SER A 601 -26.28 -20.26 4.52
CA SER A 601 -27.17 -21.20 5.22
C SER A 601 -26.63 -22.62 5.33
N ASP A 602 -25.78 -23.03 4.39
CA ASP A 602 -25.20 -24.37 4.30
C ASP A 602 -23.99 -24.57 5.23
N LEU A 603 -23.37 -23.48 5.70
CA LEU A 603 -22.27 -23.48 6.67
C LEU A 603 -22.74 -23.05 8.07
N ALA A 604 -23.94 -22.46 8.18
CA ALA A 604 -24.53 -22.09 9.45
C ALA A 604 -24.72 -23.31 10.35
N SER A 605 -24.12 -23.26 11.54
CA SER A 605 -24.20 -24.35 12.53
C SER A 605 -24.69 -23.80 13.87
N GLU A 606 -25.48 -24.59 14.60
CA GLU A 606 -25.79 -24.31 16.01
C GLU A 606 -24.51 -24.12 16.85
N LYS A 607 -23.39 -24.69 16.39
CA LYS A 607 -22.07 -24.57 17.02
C LYS A 607 -21.51 -23.15 17.06
N ASN A 608 -22.06 -22.23 16.25
CA ASN A 608 -21.66 -20.83 16.20
C ASN A 608 -22.59 -19.92 17.02
N SER A 609 -23.57 -20.47 17.75
CA SER A 609 -24.48 -19.70 18.61
C SER A 609 -23.87 -19.36 19.97
N ILE A 610 -24.37 -18.28 20.58
CA ILE A 610 -23.91 -17.83 21.91
C ILE A 610 -24.16 -18.92 22.96
N GLU A 611 -25.34 -19.53 22.94
CA GLU A 611 -25.78 -20.53 23.92
C GLU A 611 -24.95 -21.82 23.81
N TYR A 612 -24.68 -22.29 22.57
CA TYR A 612 -23.86 -23.48 22.38
C TYR A 612 -22.43 -23.27 22.88
N ILE A 613 -21.84 -22.12 22.54
CA ILE A 613 -20.46 -21.80 22.94
C ILE A 613 -20.38 -21.70 24.47
N ALA A 614 -21.30 -20.96 25.11
CA ALA A 614 -21.36 -20.85 26.57
C ALA A 614 -21.48 -22.23 27.23
N ASN A 615 -22.45 -23.05 26.79
CA ASN A 615 -22.65 -24.39 27.34
C ASN A 615 -21.42 -25.28 27.13
N SER A 616 -20.73 -25.17 26.00
CA SER A 616 -19.52 -25.96 25.72
C SER A 616 -18.37 -25.56 26.63
N ILE A 617 -18.19 -24.26 26.88
CA ILE A 617 -17.15 -23.74 27.78
C ILE A 617 -17.43 -24.16 29.23
N ASN A 618 -18.67 -24.07 29.70
CA ASN A 618 -19.06 -24.45 31.06
C ASN A 618 -18.85 -25.94 31.37
N HIS A 619 -18.78 -26.80 30.33
CA HIS A 619 -18.51 -28.23 30.48
C HIS A 619 -17.07 -28.63 30.13
N ALA A 620 -16.20 -27.65 29.83
CA ALA A 620 -14.81 -27.89 29.48
C ALA A 620 -13.94 -28.14 30.73
N SER A 621 -12.68 -28.55 30.52
CA SER A 621 -11.76 -28.81 31.62
C SER A 621 -11.44 -27.51 32.38
N THR A 622 -11.24 -27.61 33.69
CA THR A 622 -10.74 -26.53 34.54
C THR A 622 -9.31 -26.80 35.04
N ASP A 623 -8.68 -27.89 34.59
CA ASP A 623 -7.28 -28.20 34.86
C ASP A 623 -6.35 -27.26 34.08
N GLU A 624 -5.85 -26.23 34.77
CA GLU A 624 -4.98 -25.17 34.21
C GLU A 624 -3.69 -25.69 33.52
N THR A 625 -3.31 -26.95 33.73
CA THR A 625 -2.15 -27.56 33.07
C THR A 625 -2.46 -28.19 31.71
N SER A 626 -3.75 -28.30 31.36
CA SER A 626 -4.26 -28.90 30.13
C SER A 626 -4.59 -27.83 29.08
N GLU A 627 -4.31 -28.10 27.80
CA GLU A 627 -4.77 -27.23 26.70
C GLU A 627 -6.30 -27.13 26.63
N ASP A 628 -7.01 -28.11 27.18
CA ASP A 628 -8.48 -28.15 27.19
C ASP A 628 -9.12 -27.24 28.24
N SER A 629 -8.31 -26.59 29.09
CA SER A 629 -8.80 -25.54 30.00
C SER A 629 -8.70 -24.12 29.43
N TYR A 630 -8.40 -24.01 28.13
CA TYR A 630 -8.23 -22.73 27.45
C TYR A 630 -9.11 -22.66 26.19
N SER A 631 -9.91 -21.59 26.12
CA SER A 631 -10.76 -21.31 24.96
C SER A 631 -10.45 -19.92 24.41
N PHE A 632 -9.93 -19.87 23.19
CA PHE A 632 -9.95 -18.67 22.38
C PHE A 632 -11.25 -18.66 21.55
N VAL A 633 -12.09 -17.65 21.77
CA VAL A 633 -13.32 -17.38 21.04
C VAL A 633 -13.12 -16.17 20.14
N ILE A 634 -13.16 -16.38 18.83
CA ILE A 634 -13.17 -15.29 17.84
C ILE A 634 -14.61 -14.89 17.55
N VAL A 635 -14.88 -13.59 17.53
CA VAL A 635 -16.20 -13.02 17.31
C VAL A 635 -16.18 -12.25 16.00
N HIS A 636 -17.02 -12.67 15.07
CA HIS A 636 -17.14 -12.00 13.78
C HIS A 636 -17.70 -10.59 13.98
N ALA A 637 -16.96 -9.57 13.56
CA ALA A 637 -17.31 -8.16 13.78
C ALA A 637 -18.69 -7.81 13.22
N TRP A 638 -19.11 -8.45 12.13
CA TRP A 638 -20.39 -8.19 11.48
C TRP A 638 -21.50 -9.11 11.99
N SER A 639 -21.42 -9.60 13.22
CA SER A 639 -22.45 -10.40 13.89
C SER A 639 -22.66 -9.93 15.32
N GLY A 640 -23.91 -9.83 15.75
CA GLY A 640 -24.21 -9.26 17.06
C GLY A 640 -25.68 -9.36 17.46
N LEU A 641 -26.06 -8.74 18.56
CA LEU A 641 -27.46 -8.75 19.02
C LEU A 641 -28.28 -7.62 18.39
N ASP A 642 -29.51 -7.92 18.00
CA ASP A 642 -30.51 -6.89 17.69
C ASP A 642 -31.12 -6.30 18.98
N LYS A 643 -32.00 -5.31 18.82
CA LYS A 643 -32.71 -4.64 19.94
C LYS A 643 -33.61 -5.58 20.77
N ASN A 644 -33.94 -6.76 20.26
CA ASN A 644 -34.77 -7.75 20.92
C ASN A 644 -33.91 -8.86 21.58
N GLY A 645 -32.58 -8.78 21.46
CA GLY A 645 -31.65 -9.78 21.98
C GLY A 645 -31.45 -11.00 21.07
N ASN A 646 -31.88 -10.94 19.80
CA ASN A 646 -31.60 -12.01 18.84
C ASN A 646 -30.20 -11.83 18.25
N PHE A 647 -29.43 -12.91 18.16
CA PHE A 647 -28.18 -12.90 17.41
C PHE A 647 -28.50 -12.81 15.91
N VAL A 648 -27.95 -11.80 15.22
CA VAL A 648 -28.23 -11.43 13.82
C VAL A 648 -26.97 -10.94 13.11
N PRO A 649 -26.90 -11.00 11.77
CA PRO A 649 -25.92 -10.23 11.01
C PRO A 649 -26.04 -8.75 11.32
N ARG A 650 -24.88 -8.07 11.40
CA ARG A 650 -24.77 -6.62 11.59
C ARG A 650 -25.45 -6.09 12.87
N GLY A 651 -25.59 -6.92 13.91
CA GLY A 651 -26.05 -6.51 15.24
C GLY A 651 -24.96 -5.89 16.11
N ASP A 652 -25.26 -5.67 17.39
CA ASP A 652 -24.29 -5.19 18.39
C ASP A 652 -23.37 -6.33 18.84
N ALA A 653 -22.13 -6.32 18.34
CA ALA A 653 -21.14 -7.37 18.57
C ALA A 653 -20.65 -7.35 20.03
N VAL A 654 -20.53 -6.18 20.64
CA VAL A 654 -20.16 -6.05 22.06
C VAL A 654 -21.27 -6.59 22.96
N ALA A 655 -22.53 -6.33 22.63
CA ALA A 655 -23.65 -6.93 23.35
C ALA A 655 -23.65 -8.47 23.24
N ALA A 656 -23.30 -9.04 22.09
CA ALA A 656 -23.18 -10.48 21.92
C ALA A 656 -22.03 -11.07 22.76
N MET A 657 -20.86 -10.41 22.78
CA MET A 657 -19.74 -10.78 23.66
C MET A 657 -20.14 -10.74 25.13
N ASN A 658 -20.78 -9.66 25.57
CA ASN A 658 -21.25 -9.54 26.95
C ASN A 658 -22.32 -10.58 27.30
N LYS A 659 -23.20 -10.92 26.35
CA LYS A 659 -24.20 -11.98 26.52
C LYS A 659 -23.53 -13.33 26.70
N LEU A 660 -22.49 -13.64 25.92
CA LEU A 660 -21.69 -14.85 26.11
C LEU A 660 -21.12 -14.89 27.54
N VAL A 661 -20.43 -13.82 27.98
CA VAL A 661 -19.87 -13.75 29.33
C VAL A 661 -20.93 -13.96 30.42
N SER A 662 -22.14 -13.41 30.25
CA SER A 662 -23.23 -13.55 31.23
C SER A 662 -23.78 -14.98 31.38
N LEU A 663 -23.46 -15.88 30.46
CA LEU A 663 -23.88 -17.29 30.49
C LEU A 663 -22.79 -18.24 30.99
N LEU A 664 -21.59 -17.71 31.30
CA LEU A 664 -20.47 -18.52 31.77
C LEU A 664 -20.60 -18.80 33.28
N ASP A 665 -20.24 -20.01 33.68
CA ASP A 665 -20.29 -20.46 35.07
C ASP A 665 -19.17 -19.82 35.91
N GLU A 666 -19.33 -19.87 37.24
CA GLU A 666 -18.41 -19.22 38.18
C GLU A 666 -16.96 -19.73 38.08
N ASP A 667 -16.76 -20.94 37.56
CA ASP A 667 -15.46 -21.58 37.33
C ASP A 667 -14.83 -21.26 35.98
N VAL A 668 -15.42 -20.34 35.21
CA VAL A 668 -14.86 -19.78 33.99
C VAL A 668 -14.37 -18.35 34.25
N GLU A 669 -13.19 -18.02 33.73
CA GLU A 669 -12.60 -16.69 33.84
C GLU A 669 -12.29 -16.12 32.47
N VAL A 670 -12.90 -14.97 32.15
CA VAL A 670 -12.64 -14.23 30.91
C VAL A 670 -11.50 -13.25 31.14
N VAL A 671 -10.47 -13.31 30.31
CA VAL A 671 -9.25 -12.49 30.41
C VAL A 671 -8.87 -11.90 29.05
N SER A 672 -8.01 -10.89 29.07
CA SER A 672 -7.42 -10.32 27.85
C SER A 672 -6.54 -11.32 27.11
N ALA A 673 -6.27 -11.07 25.82
CA ALA A 673 -5.38 -11.92 25.04
C ALA A 673 -3.95 -11.99 25.60
N GLU A 674 -3.38 -10.87 26.07
CA GLU A 674 -2.06 -10.90 26.71
C GLU A 674 -2.05 -11.75 27.99
N GLU A 675 -3.08 -11.65 28.85
CA GLU A 675 -3.19 -12.47 30.04
C GLU A 675 -3.43 -13.97 29.69
N PHE A 676 -4.27 -14.23 28.69
CA PHE A 676 -4.54 -15.58 28.17
C PHE A 676 -3.24 -16.29 27.74
N ILE A 677 -2.43 -15.63 26.91
CA ILE A 677 -1.14 -16.16 26.46
C ILE A 677 -0.17 -16.37 27.63
N ASN A 678 -0.13 -15.44 28.60
CA ASN A 678 0.75 -15.55 29.76
C ASN A 678 0.36 -16.71 30.69
N ARG A 679 -0.93 -16.96 30.89
CA ARG A 679 -1.41 -18.10 31.69
C ARG A 679 -1.05 -19.43 31.03
N ILE A 680 -1.23 -19.56 29.71
CA ILE A 680 -0.81 -20.75 28.96
C ILE A 680 0.71 -20.96 29.08
N LYS A 681 1.48 -19.89 28.88
CA LYS A 681 2.95 -19.91 28.98
C LYS A 681 3.44 -20.42 30.35
N SER A 682 2.69 -20.15 31.40
CA SER A 682 3.05 -20.45 32.79
C SER A 682 2.61 -21.86 33.22
N ASN A 683 1.47 -22.35 32.72
CA ASN A 683 0.82 -23.53 33.28
C ASN A 683 0.83 -24.75 32.34
N VAL A 684 0.77 -24.54 31.02
CA VAL A 684 0.68 -25.63 30.04
C VAL A 684 2.08 -26.11 29.68
N LYS A 685 2.28 -27.43 29.63
CA LYS A 685 3.57 -28.03 29.25
C LYS A 685 3.88 -27.79 27.77
N LYS A 686 5.17 -27.56 27.49
CA LYS A 686 5.73 -27.34 26.15
C LYS A 686 5.99 -28.63 25.40
#